data_AF-B9RZB6-F1
#
_entry.id   AF-B9RZB6-F1
#
_cell.length_a   1.000
_cell.length_b   1.000
_cell.length_c   1.000
_cell.angle_alpha   90.00
_cell.angle_beta   90.00
_cell.angle_gamma   90.00
#
_symmetry.space_group_name_H-M   'P 1'
#
loop_
_entity.id
_entity.type
_entity.pdbx_description
1 polymer ?
#
loop_
_entity_poly.entity_id
_entity_poly.type
_entity_poly.pdbx_seq_one_letter_code
_entity_poly.pdbx_strand_id
1 'polypeptide(L)'
;MESSVQRRLDYISRHLLLLPEVDTLALYPVLVKGEEIKHNEEADPVVIGGMVLDIHATPSIPPYPRTTTPGKVQYALGGVARNIAECMSKLGTKPYMISALGNDMAGNLLLEHWNSAGLSTEGIQKHQKIRTAVISNIFDAHGEVAAGVADVEAVEKFLTPEWILQCKCKISSASVLLVDANLTPPALEASCQVAAEYNIPVWFEPVSVAKSTRIASIVSDVTFASPNEDELIAMANALSCASIFHPIDRDSSKKYSTESLFQMLKPAILVLLEKGIKTVAVTLGANGVFLCSTEPNFTRTRLERTKKYGYNGSLYDIIESSCPSSKFSDALQTQGSSHLLAVHFPTLPASVVRLTGAGDCLVGGTLASLCSGLDIMQSMAVGIVVAKTAVETEGNVPSAFSLASISDDARLWDWETLEIQVKVLFTPMISGFKVKVAPRPDLYHASNMRGKLFMAAVAIDFFIPPPLGNILVRDGVENCPSGTLFSFVILGCILPVFTSNKLIHLYSKHGLAREARNLFDEMPEKNVFSWNAIISAHIRTHNLTQAKAIFDSASVRDLVTYNLMLSGYVRVDGCESYALDLFKEMPRNRSKVGIDEFSLTTMVKLFAKLSMLCHGRQVHSYMVKTANDKSGFAVSSLIDMYSKCGCFKAALEVFKGCERVVDLVSKNAMVAACCREGEMDLALKLFWRENELNDTVSWNTLISGYVQNGYAVESFKSFVRMMDNGVMWNEHTFASLLSACSGLRNLKLGKEIHACVLKNGMDSNPYIESGIIDVYCKCGNVKYAESIYLGSRIGSPFSTSSMIVGYSLQGNMAEARRLFDSLEEKNAIVWTALFTGYVKLQHCEAIFELFSEFRSKEAMVPDSLILISVLGACALEAALSPGKQIHGYVFRMGITMDKKMSTAMVDMYSKSGSTAYAEKVFQNVNERDSILYNVMMAGYAHNGHEIEAIQLFQEMLEKGVRPNVVTFVALLSACRHCGLVGLQLLLSPLNTNIVVRTACCTAGVVLPVYSTFKAIENRDLIDQQKWLLYWAAYGTFSVAEVFADKVLSWFPLYYHVKFAFLVWLQLPSVNGARQLYMSHLRPFLLRHQARLDQVTGLVYREMDKFVITHQAEFKFVKALFLKVLASVHHMVQHPADQGRRPANNSVEGSPVIRDSE
;
A
#
# COMPACT_ATOMS: atom_id res chain seq x y z
N MET A 1 -20.70 -6.30 39.62
CA MET A 1 -19.36 -6.19 39.02
C MET A 1 -18.52 -7.45 39.31
N GLU A 2 -19.12 -8.65 39.27
CA GLU A 2 -18.42 -9.92 39.60
C GLU A 2 -18.68 -11.06 38.59
N SER A 3 -19.42 -10.85 37.50
CA SER A 3 -19.74 -11.93 36.54
C SER A 3 -18.89 -11.95 35.27
N SER A 4 -18.01 -10.97 35.04
CA SER A 4 -17.16 -10.91 33.83
C SER A 4 -15.75 -11.46 34.01
N VAL A 5 -15.30 -11.65 35.26
CA VAL A 5 -13.97 -12.17 35.59
C VAL A 5 -13.98 -13.70 35.68
N GLN A 6 -15.06 -14.31 36.19
CA GLN A 6 -15.21 -15.77 36.26
C GLN A 6 -15.26 -16.44 34.88
N ARG A 7 -15.97 -15.84 33.90
CA ARG A 7 -16.03 -16.35 32.52
C ARG A 7 -14.70 -16.24 31.76
N ARG A 8 -13.78 -15.36 32.19
CA ARG A 8 -12.45 -15.21 31.58
C ARG A 8 -11.41 -16.13 32.23
N LEU A 9 -11.63 -16.57 33.47
CA LEU A 9 -10.78 -17.55 34.16
C LEU A 9 -11.12 -19.00 33.76
N ASP A 10 -12.39 -19.33 33.49
CA ASP A 10 -12.78 -20.66 32.97
C ASP A 10 -12.25 -20.94 31.55
N TYR A 11 -11.95 -19.88 30.77
CA TYR A 11 -11.37 -19.99 29.43
C TYR A 11 -9.85 -20.22 29.47
N ILE A 12 -9.18 -19.85 30.56
CA ILE A 12 -7.72 -19.98 30.74
C ILE A 12 -7.37 -21.29 31.50
N SER A 13 -8.28 -21.80 32.34
CA SER A 13 -8.06 -23.05 33.10
C SER A 13 -8.17 -24.34 32.28
N ARG A 14 -8.64 -24.29 31.03
CA ARG A 14 -8.73 -25.46 30.13
C ARG A 14 -7.48 -25.72 29.28
N HIS A 15 -6.41 -24.92 29.44
CA HIS A 15 -5.28 -24.95 28.50
C HIS A 15 -3.90 -25.28 29.06
N LEU A 16 -3.68 -25.50 30.36
CA LEU A 16 -2.35 -25.91 30.81
C LEU A 16 -2.37 -26.90 32.00
N LEU A 17 -2.08 -28.17 31.66
CA LEU A 17 -1.46 -29.25 32.44
C LEU A 17 -2.28 -29.93 33.55
N LEU A 18 -2.65 -31.19 33.33
CA LEU A 18 -1.97 -32.35 33.92
C LEU A 18 -2.48 -33.69 33.34
N LEU A 19 -1.52 -34.60 33.20
CA LEU A 19 -1.61 -36.00 32.79
C LEU A 19 -2.58 -36.83 33.66
N PRO A 20 -2.91 -38.05 33.22
CA PRO A 20 -2.69 -39.19 34.11
C PRO A 20 -1.70 -40.19 33.52
N GLU A 21 -0.76 -40.60 34.37
CA GLU A 21 0.19 -41.70 34.17
C GLU A 21 -0.50 -43.07 34.21
N VAL A 22 -0.17 -43.85 33.17
CA VAL A 22 0.35 -45.23 33.19
C VAL A 22 -0.46 -46.33 33.90
N ASP A 23 -0.85 -47.33 33.10
CA ASP A 23 -0.57 -48.72 33.45
C ASP A 23 -0.14 -49.53 32.20
N THR A 24 0.97 -50.24 32.38
CA THR A 24 1.74 -51.04 31.43
C THR A 24 1.13 -52.42 31.17
N LEU A 25 1.23 -52.97 29.93
CA LEU A 25 1.86 -54.29 29.62
C LEU A 25 1.45 -54.88 28.25
N ALA A 26 2.49 -55.41 27.57
CA ALA A 26 2.52 -56.65 26.74
C ALA A 26 2.08 -56.64 25.26
N LEU A 27 3.10 -56.73 24.38
CA LEU A 27 3.38 -57.82 23.41
C LEU A 27 2.22 -58.41 22.55
N TYR A 28 2.43 -58.36 21.22
CA TYR A 28 1.89 -59.23 20.12
C TYR A 28 1.61 -60.71 20.51
N PRO A 29 0.81 -61.56 19.78
CA PRO A 29 0.47 -61.53 18.33
C PRO A 29 -0.95 -62.04 17.88
N VAL A 30 -1.30 -61.78 16.61
CA VAL A 30 -1.99 -62.64 15.60
C VAL A 30 -3.22 -63.49 16.00
N LEU A 31 -4.37 -63.29 15.32
CA LEU A 31 -5.09 -64.35 14.57
C LEU A 31 -6.33 -63.84 13.81
N VAL A 32 -6.29 -64.12 12.50
CA VAL A 32 -7.34 -63.99 11.49
C VAL A 32 -8.59 -64.80 11.84
N LYS A 33 -9.77 -64.16 11.81
CA LYS A 33 -11.08 -64.69 11.38
C LYS A 33 -11.85 -63.47 10.85
N GLY A 34 -12.17 -63.34 9.57
CA GLY A 34 -12.94 -64.29 8.78
C GLY A 34 -14.42 -63.99 8.97
N GLU A 35 -14.89 -62.81 8.53
CA GLU A 35 -16.32 -62.54 8.34
C GLU A 35 -16.52 -61.77 7.02
N GLU A 36 -17.34 -62.38 6.17
CA GLU A 36 -17.85 -61.85 4.91
C GLU A 36 -18.63 -60.55 5.16
N ILE A 37 -18.14 -59.42 4.64
CA ILE A 37 -18.90 -58.17 4.65
C ILE A 37 -19.78 -58.13 3.40
N LYS A 38 -21.08 -58.14 3.65
CA LYS A 38 -22.17 -57.99 2.68
C LYS A 38 -22.03 -56.72 1.86
N HIS A 39 -22.21 -56.86 0.55
CA HIS A 39 -22.37 -55.79 -0.44
C HIS A 39 -23.50 -54.81 -0.07
N ASN A 40 -23.18 -53.65 0.50
CA ASN A 40 -23.89 -52.37 0.31
C ASN A 40 -23.23 -51.18 1.01
N GLU A 41 -21.89 -51.15 1.14
CA GLU A 41 -21.19 -50.00 1.70
C GLU A 41 -20.73 -49.03 0.61
N GLU A 42 -21.08 -47.76 0.79
CA GLU A 42 -20.73 -46.63 -0.05
C GLU A 42 -19.21 -46.51 -0.29
N ALA A 43 -18.77 -46.57 -1.55
CA ALA A 43 -17.36 -46.49 -1.90
C ALA A 43 -16.89 -45.03 -2.03
N ASP A 44 -16.09 -44.56 -1.06
CA ASP A 44 -15.40 -43.27 -1.11
C ASP A 44 -14.07 -43.38 -1.88
N PRO A 45 -13.61 -42.34 -2.60
CA PRO A 45 -12.31 -42.35 -3.26
C PRO A 45 -11.17 -42.28 -2.26
N VAL A 46 -10.04 -42.90 -2.60
CA VAL A 46 -8.82 -42.86 -1.76
C VAL A 46 -7.76 -42.03 -2.46
N VAL A 47 -7.11 -41.15 -1.70
CA VAL A 47 -6.05 -40.27 -2.18
C VAL A 47 -4.79 -40.52 -1.35
N ILE A 48 -3.69 -40.88 -2.00
CA ILE A 48 -2.40 -41.12 -1.34
C ILE A 48 -1.38 -40.09 -1.84
N GLY A 49 -0.81 -39.32 -0.91
CA GLY A 49 0.20 -38.32 -1.27
C GLY A 49 0.56 -37.36 -0.16
N GLY A 50 1.29 -36.31 -0.54
CA GLY A 50 1.84 -35.34 0.40
C GLY A 50 0.83 -34.25 0.80
N MET A 51 0.73 -33.99 2.10
CA MET A 51 0.24 -32.72 2.63
C MET A 51 1.43 -31.80 2.89
N VAL A 52 1.48 -30.66 2.21
CA VAL A 52 2.67 -29.79 2.19
C VAL A 52 2.28 -28.38 2.63
N LEU A 53 3.15 -27.69 3.36
CA LEU A 53 3.01 -26.26 3.61
C LEU A 53 3.89 -25.49 2.62
N ASP A 54 3.28 -24.69 1.76
CA ASP A 54 4.00 -23.81 0.85
C ASP A 54 4.32 -22.48 1.57
N ILE A 55 5.57 -22.08 1.54
CA ILE A 55 6.10 -20.82 2.06
C ILE A 55 6.56 -20.02 0.85
N HIS A 56 5.80 -19.00 0.51
CA HIS A 56 6.08 -18.12 -0.62
C HIS A 56 6.75 -16.85 -0.13
N ALA A 57 8.04 -16.70 -0.40
CA ALA A 57 8.84 -15.54 -0.09
C ALA A 57 9.03 -14.67 -1.34
N THR A 58 8.33 -13.56 -1.46
CA THR A 58 8.53 -12.61 -2.57
C THR A 58 9.44 -11.48 -2.09
N PRO A 59 10.68 -11.39 -2.59
CA PRO A 59 11.61 -10.36 -2.19
C PRO A 59 11.16 -9.01 -2.78
N SER A 60 11.09 -7.98 -1.93
CA SER A 60 10.67 -6.62 -2.29
C SER A 60 11.73 -5.87 -3.11
N ILE A 61 12.95 -6.39 -3.18
CA ILE A 61 14.06 -5.92 -4.02
C ILE A 61 14.81 -7.16 -4.56
N PRO A 62 15.57 -7.06 -5.68
CA PRO A 62 16.34 -8.19 -6.19
C PRO A 62 17.25 -8.81 -5.11
N PRO A 63 17.21 -10.14 -4.90
CA PRO A 63 17.99 -10.78 -3.84
C PRO A 63 19.48 -10.73 -4.13
N TYR A 64 20.26 -10.17 -3.19
CA TYR A 64 21.73 -10.14 -3.27
C TYR A 64 22.31 -11.36 -2.53
N PRO A 65 23.22 -12.14 -3.16
CA PRO A 65 23.81 -13.31 -2.51
C PRO A 65 24.55 -12.94 -1.21
N ARG A 66 24.37 -13.77 -0.17
CA ARG A 66 25.01 -13.65 1.17
C ARG A 66 24.48 -12.52 2.08
N THR A 67 23.34 -11.90 1.76
CA THR A 67 22.66 -10.95 2.65
C THR A 67 21.15 -11.24 2.73
N THR A 68 20.47 -10.69 3.75
CA THR A 68 19.04 -10.89 3.95
C THR A 68 18.23 -9.87 3.16
N THR A 69 17.45 -10.34 2.20
CA THR A 69 16.62 -9.50 1.33
C THR A 69 15.24 -9.29 1.96
N PRO A 70 14.70 -8.05 1.96
CA PRO A 70 13.32 -7.82 2.35
C PRO A 70 12.37 -8.58 1.48
N GLY A 71 11.29 -9.07 2.04
CA GLY A 71 10.24 -9.68 1.26
C GLY A 71 8.99 -9.91 2.07
N LYS A 72 7.93 -10.29 1.38
CA LYS A 72 6.72 -10.83 1.96
C LYS A 72 6.87 -12.35 2.04
N VAL A 73 6.56 -12.93 3.19
CA VAL A 73 6.46 -14.40 3.34
C VAL A 73 4.99 -14.74 3.55
N GLN A 74 4.43 -15.54 2.65
CA GLN A 74 3.05 -16.02 2.69
C GLN A 74 3.04 -17.53 2.87
N TYR A 75 2.32 -18.01 3.88
CA TYR A 75 2.04 -19.42 4.04
C TYR A 75 0.78 -19.77 3.24
N ALA A 76 0.90 -20.75 2.36
CA ALA A 76 -0.19 -21.30 1.59
C ALA A 76 -0.28 -22.80 1.85
N LEU A 77 -1.50 -23.33 1.95
CA LEU A 77 -1.68 -24.77 2.05
C LEU A 77 -1.30 -25.36 0.68
N GLY A 78 -0.34 -26.28 0.68
CA GLY A 78 0.27 -26.93 -0.49
C GLY A 78 0.11 -28.47 -0.54
N GLY A 79 0.56 -29.07 -1.64
CA GLY A 79 0.50 -30.51 -1.88
C GLY A 79 -0.62 -30.90 -2.85
N VAL A 80 -0.22 -31.54 -3.96
CA VAL A 80 -1.10 -31.91 -5.09
C VAL A 80 -2.23 -32.84 -4.62
N ALA A 81 -1.90 -33.93 -3.94
CA ALA A 81 -2.89 -34.84 -3.39
C ALA A 81 -3.86 -34.16 -2.41
N ARG A 82 -3.37 -33.26 -1.56
CA ARG A 82 -4.20 -32.50 -0.61
C ARG A 82 -5.14 -31.53 -1.32
N ASN A 83 -4.64 -30.77 -2.30
CA ASN A 83 -5.44 -29.85 -3.11
C ASN A 83 -6.56 -30.61 -3.87
N ILE A 84 -6.22 -31.73 -4.50
CA ILE A 84 -7.20 -32.57 -5.22
C ILE A 84 -8.29 -33.07 -4.26
N ALA A 85 -7.89 -33.63 -3.10
CA ALA A 85 -8.84 -34.14 -2.12
C ALA A 85 -9.73 -33.04 -1.51
N GLU A 86 -9.17 -31.85 -1.24
CA GLU A 86 -9.93 -30.69 -0.77
C GLU A 86 -10.94 -30.21 -1.83
N CYS A 87 -10.54 -30.18 -3.10
CA CYS A 87 -11.42 -29.85 -4.21
C CYS A 87 -12.60 -30.84 -4.31
N MET A 88 -12.32 -32.15 -4.23
CA MET A 88 -13.34 -33.20 -4.22
C MET A 88 -14.32 -33.04 -3.04
N SER A 89 -13.82 -32.70 -1.86
CA SER A 89 -14.61 -32.40 -0.66
C SER A 89 -15.60 -31.25 -0.88
N LYS A 90 -15.12 -30.13 -1.42
CA LYS A 90 -15.95 -28.96 -1.68
C LYS A 90 -17.00 -29.20 -2.77
N LEU A 91 -16.79 -30.17 -3.64
CA LEU A 91 -17.77 -30.62 -4.65
C LEU A 91 -18.72 -31.72 -4.12
N GLY A 92 -18.58 -32.13 -2.86
CA GLY A 92 -19.52 -33.04 -2.18
C GLY A 92 -19.09 -34.51 -2.13
N THR A 93 -17.88 -34.84 -2.59
CA THR A 93 -17.29 -36.19 -2.44
C THR A 93 -16.43 -36.24 -1.18
N LYS A 94 -16.37 -37.36 -0.44
CA LYS A 94 -15.56 -37.45 0.79
C LYS A 94 -14.33 -38.32 0.60
N PRO A 95 -13.21 -37.79 0.06
CA PRO A 95 -12.01 -38.60 -0.13
C PRO A 95 -11.38 -39.02 1.19
N TYR A 96 -10.90 -40.26 1.25
CA TYR A 96 -10.07 -40.76 2.34
C TYR A 96 -8.59 -40.50 2.02
N MET A 97 -7.94 -39.66 2.81
CA MET A 97 -6.56 -39.26 2.59
C MET A 97 -5.59 -40.15 3.37
N ILE A 98 -4.62 -40.73 2.66
CA ILE A 98 -3.46 -41.43 3.24
C ILE A 98 -2.26 -40.49 3.10
N SER A 99 -1.79 -39.97 4.24
CA SER A 99 -0.67 -39.02 4.29
C SER A 99 0.14 -39.15 5.58
N ALA A 100 1.21 -38.36 5.70
CA ALA A 100 2.08 -38.34 6.88
C ALA A 100 2.35 -36.89 7.29
N LEU A 101 2.10 -36.55 8.56
CA LEU A 101 2.29 -35.22 9.12
C LEU A 101 3.06 -35.26 10.45
N GLY A 102 3.85 -34.22 10.67
CA GLY A 102 4.57 -34.01 11.92
C GLY A 102 3.69 -33.42 13.04
N ASN A 103 4.17 -33.55 14.27
CA ASN A 103 3.67 -32.78 15.42
C ASN A 103 4.33 -31.39 15.48
N ASP A 104 4.38 -30.70 14.35
CA ASP A 104 5.00 -29.39 14.18
C ASP A 104 3.98 -28.33 13.74
N MET A 105 4.40 -27.07 13.64
CA MET A 105 3.53 -25.95 13.27
C MET A 105 2.84 -26.20 11.92
N ALA A 106 3.59 -26.69 10.92
CA ALA A 106 3.07 -26.93 9.58
C ALA A 106 2.02 -28.04 9.57
N GLY A 107 2.29 -29.15 10.26
CA GLY A 107 1.35 -30.27 10.37
C GLY A 107 0.08 -29.90 11.12
N ASN A 108 0.19 -29.10 12.18
CA ASN A 108 -0.97 -28.61 12.91
C ASN A 108 -1.83 -27.64 12.08
N LEU A 109 -1.21 -26.72 11.32
CA LEU A 109 -1.93 -25.78 10.45
C LEU A 109 -2.71 -26.52 9.34
N LEU A 110 -2.08 -27.51 8.72
CA LEU A 110 -2.70 -28.36 7.68
C LEU A 110 -3.86 -29.18 8.25
N LEU A 111 -3.68 -29.77 9.44
CA LEU A 111 -4.73 -30.55 10.10
C LEU A 111 -5.91 -29.70 10.58
N GLU A 112 -5.67 -28.47 11.07
CA GLU A 112 -6.73 -27.58 11.50
C GLU A 112 -7.70 -27.25 10.35
N HIS A 113 -7.13 -26.93 9.17
CA HIS A 113 -7.92 -26.70 7.96
C HIS A 113 -8.55 -27.99 7.40
N TRP A 114 -7.86 -29.11 7.47
CA TRP A 114 -8.40 -30.41 7.05
C TRP A 114 -9.62 -30.83 7.89
N ASN A 115 -9.53 -30.63 9.21
CA ASN A 115 -10.61 -30.89 10.14
C ASN A 115 -11.79 -29.93 9.95
N SER A 116 -11.53 -28.65 9.66
CA SER A 116 -12.61 -27.68 9.41
C SER A 116 -13.40 -27.99 8.13
N ALA A 117 -12.78 -28.69 7.17
CA ALA A 117 -13.44 -29.23 5.98
C ALA A 117 -14.22 -30.53 6.24
N GLY A 118 -14.23 -31.06 7.48
CA GLY A 118 -14.98 -32.26 7.86
C GLY A 118 -14.41 -33.57 7.28
N LEU A 119 -13.14 -33.59 6.89
CA LEU A 119 -12.47 -34.75 6.30
C LEU A 119 -11.80 -35.62 7.37
N SER A 120 -11.77 -36.93 7.13
CA SER A 120 -11.20 -37.90 8.08
C SER A 120 -9.68 -37.73 8.21
N THR A 121 -9.17 -37.91 9.43
CA THR A 121 -7.73 -37.94 9.73
C THR A 121 -7.19 -39.35 9.97
N GLU A 122 -8.03 -40.40 9.85
CA GLU A 122 -7.65 -41.78 10.18
C GLU A 122 -6.48 -42.30 9.32
N GLY A 123 -6.39 -41.89 8.06
CA GLY A 123 -5.29 -42.25 7.15
C GLY A 123 -4.06 -41.37 7.27
N ILE A 124 -4.08 -40.36 8.15
CA ILE A 124 -2.98 -39.41 8.33
C ILE A 124 -2.10 -39.88 9.49
N GLN A 125 -0.93 -40.42 9.16
CA GLN A 125 0.05 -40.84 10.14
C GLN A 125 0.65 -39.61 10.84
N LYS A 126 0.47 -39.51 12.17
CA LYS A 126 1.01 -38.41 12.97
C LYS A 126 2.01 -38.92 14.01
N HIS A 127 3.24 -38.43 13.94
CA HIS A 127 4.30 -38.87 14.86
C HIS A 127 5.30 -37.74 15.13
N GLN A 128 5.89 -37.69 16.34
CA GLN A 128 6.90 -36.68 16.70
C GLN A 128 8.19 -36.75 15.86
N LYS A 129 8.43 -37.87 15.18
CA LYS A 129 9.61 -38.09 14.32
C LYS A 129 9.39 -37.64 12.87
N ILE A 130 8.14 -37.39 12.49
CA ILE A 130 7.80 -36.89 11.16
C ILE A 130 7.99 -35.38 11.21
N ARG A 131 8.72 -34.82 10.24
CA ARG A 131 8.75 -33.37 9.97
C ARG A 131 7.84 -33.11 8.79
N THR A 132 6.78 -32.34 8.99
CA THR A 132 5.80 -32.06 7.93
C THR A 132 6.50 -31.49 6.71
N ALA A 133 6.06 -31.91 5.52
CA ALA A 133 6.65 -31.44 4.28
C ALA A 133 6.43 -29.93 4.10
N VAL A 134 7.48 -29.20 3.73
CA VAL A 134 7.46 -27.75 3.53
C VAL A 134 8.18 -27.39 2.23
N ILE A 135 7.55 -26.56 1.41
CA ILE A 135 8.17 -26.01 0.19
C ILE A 135 8.36 -24.52 0.38
N SER A 136 9.59 -24.03 0.37
CA SER A 136 9.91 -22.60 0.42
C SER A 136 10.28 -22.10 -0.97
N ASN A 137 9.35 -21.39 -1.61
CA ASN A 137 9.57 -20.74 -2.90
C ASN A 137 9.93 -19.27 -2.67
N ILE A 138 11.09 -18.86 -3.15
CA ILE A 138 11.52 -17.47 -3.25
C ILE A 138 11.18 -17.01 -4.67
N PHE A 139 10.30 -16.02 -4.80
CA PHE A 139 9.97 -15.41 -6.10
C PHE A 139 10.99 -14.31 -6.46
N ASP A 140 10.96 -13.76 -7.67
CA ASP A 140 11.70 -12.56 -8.04
C ASP A 140 10.78 -11.33 -8.05
N ALA A 141 11.32 -10.17 -8.44
CA ALA A 141 10.57 -8.92 -8.52
C ALA A 141 9.47 -8.92 -9.60
N HIS A 142 9.43 -9.93 -10.46
CA HIS A 142 8.42 -10.13 -11.49
C HIS A 142 7.36 -11.17 -11.07
N GLY A 143 7.52 -11.81 -9.92
CA GLY A 143 6.61 -12.84 -9.42
C GLY A 143 6.91 -14.25 -9.93
N GLU A 144 8.06 -14.46 -10.59
CA GLU A 144 8.53 -15.77 -11.05
C GLU A 144 9.36 -16.46 -9.97
N VAL A 145 9.42 -17.80 -9.92
CA VAL A 145 10.20 -18.52 -8.89
C VAL A 145 11.71 -18.32 -9.15
N ALA A 146 12.38 -17.57 -8.28
CA ALA A 146 13.82 -17.33 -8.32
C ALA A 146 14.63 -18.49 -7.71
N ALA A 147 14.14 -19.08 -6.61
CA ALA A 147 14.75 -20.23 -5.95
C ALA A 147 13.69 -21.00 -5.16
N GLY A 148 13.75 -22.32 -5.12
CA GLY A 148 12.82 -23.16 -4.36
C GLY A 148 13.57 -24.20 -3.55
N VAL A 149 13.21 -24.37 -2.28
CA VAL A 149 13.73 -25.44 -1.42
C VAL A 149 12.54 -26.25 -0.91
N ALA A 150 12.52 -27.54 -1.24
CA ALA A 150 11.46 -28.46 -0.83
C ALA A 150 12.02 -29.48 0.17
N ASP A 151 11.53 -29.47 1.40
CA ASP A 151 11.67 -30.57 2.35
C ASP A 151 10.42 -31.45 2.25
N VAL A 152 10.50 -32.50 1.44
CA VAL A 152 9.41 -33.47 1.21
C VAL A 152 9.76 -34.86 1.72
N GLU A 153 10.77 -34.94 2.58
CA GLU A 153 11.33 -36.20 3.06
C GLU A 153 10.31 -37.01 3.87
N ALA A 154 9.34 -36.35 4.50
CA ALA A 154 8.29 -37.04 5.24
C ALA A 154 7.40 -37.94 4.37
N VAL A 155 7.07 -37.49 3.16
CA VAL A 155 6.24 -38.27 2.23
C VAL A 155 7.02 -39.52 1.80
N GLU A 156 8.31 -39.39 1.52
CA GLU A 156 9.14 -40.49 1.04
C GLU A 156 9.54 -41.49 2.14
N LYS A 157 9.73 -41.03 3.38
CA LYS A 157 10.16 -41.87 4.51
C LYS A 157 9.02 -42.56 5.25
N PHE A 158 7.83 -41.95 5.31
CA PHE A 158 6.77 -42.41 6.21
C PHE A 158 5.54 -42.97 5.48
N LEU A 159 5.32 -42.64 4.20
CA LEU A 159 4.38 -43.39 3.36
C LEU A 159 5.06 -44.65 2.82
N THR A 160 5.40 -45.56 3.74
CA THR A 160 6.05 -46.81 3.40
C THR A 160 5.04 -47.83 2.87
N PRO A 161 5.50 -48.87 2.14
CA PRO A 161 4.64 -49.99 1.74
C PRO A 161 3.85 -50.58 2.90
N GLU A 162 4.46 -50.68 4.09
CA GLU A 162 3.79 -51.22 5.28
C GLU A 162 2.62 -50.37 5.75
N TRP A 163 2.74 -49.03 5.72
CA TRP A 163 1.65 -48.12 6.07
C TRP A 163 0.50 -48.19 5.05
N ILE A 164 0.84 -48.26 3.76
CA ILE A 164 -0.15 -48.42 2.68
C ILE A 164 -0.91 -49.74 2.83
N LEU A 165 -0.21 -50.83 3.14
CA LEU A 165 -0.82 -52.14 3.39
C LEU A 165 -1.69 -52.16 4.65
N GLN A 166 -1.39 -51.35 5.67
CA GLN A 166 -2.30 -51.18 6.82
C GLN A 166 -3.61 -50.50 6.40
N CYS A 167 -3.57 -49.63 5.38
CA CYS A 167 -4.76 -49.00 4.80
C CYS A 167 -5.44 -49.85 3.72
N LYS A 168 -5.02 -51.11 3.50
CA LYS A 168 -5.53 -52.01 2.44
C LYS A 168 -7.06 -52.09 2.42
N CYS A 169 -7.70 -52.18 3.59
CA CYS A 169 -9.16 -52.27 3.67
C CYS A 169 -9.86 -51.08 3.00
N LYS A 170 -9.34 -49.85 3.21
CA LYS A 170 -9.90 -48.63 2.60
C LYS A 170 -9.62 -48.55 1.10
N ILE A 171 -8.43 -48.95 0.66
CA ILE A 171 -8.09 -49.00 -0.77
C ILE A 171 -8.96 -50.03 -1.50
N SER A 172 -9.16 -51.22 -0.91
CA SER A 172 -9.94 -52.31 -1.50
C SER A 172 -11.41 -51.98 -1.76
N SER A 173 -11.97 -51.04 -0.97
CA SER A 173 -13.34 -50.56 -1.09
C SER A 173 -13.47 -49.27 -1.91
N ALA A 174 -12.36 -48.69 -2.40
CA ALA A 174 -12.37 -47.38 -3.03
C ALA A 174 -13.12 -47.37 -4.38
N SER A 175 -13.68 -46.21 -4.74
CA SER A 175 -14.24 -45.99 -6.09
C SER A 175 -13.15 -45.76 -7.14
N VAL A 176 -12.10 -45.05 -6.74
CA VAL A 176 -10.88 -44.75 -7.50
C VAL A 176 -9.75 -44.48 -6.52
N LEU A 177 -8.54 -44.87 -6.89
CA LEU A 177 -7.32 -44.61 -6.13
C LEU A 177 -6.50 -43.54 -6.85
N LEU A 178 -6.30 -42.38 -6.23
CA LEU A 178 -5.33 -41.39 -6.71
C LEU A 178 -4.00 -41.55 -5.99
N VAL A 179 -2.92 -41.65 -6.76
CA VAL A 179 -1.54 -41.71 -6.26
C VAL A 179 -0.72 -40.54 -6.80
N ASP A 180 -0.08 -39.82 -5.89
CA ASP A 180 0.87 -38.75 -6.18
C ASP A 180 2.25 -39.33 -6.52
N ALA A 181 2.91 -38.83 -7.57
CA ALA A 181 4.27 -39.24 -7.95
C ALA A 181 5.36 -38.94 -6.88
N ASN A 182 5.05 -38.22 -5.80
CA ASN A 182 5.90 -38.03 -4.63
C ASN A 182 6.17 -39.31 -3.84
N LEU A 183 5.35 -40.35 -3.99
CA LEU A 183 5.59 -41.65 -3.36
C LEU A 183 6.86 -42.30 -3.93
N THR A 184 7.56 -43.05 -3.09
CA THR A 184 8.71 -43.86 -3.53
C THR A 184 8.24 -45.02 -4.42
N PRO A 185 9.07 -45.53 -5.35
CA PRO A 185 8.66 -46.65 -6.21
C PRO A 185 8.08 -47.87 -5.44
N PRO A 186 8.66 -48.32 -4.31
CA PRO A 186 8.06 -49.41 -3.54
C PRO A 186 6.68 -49.08 -2.98
N ALA A 187 6.46 -47.82 -2.57
CA ALA A 187 5.16 -47.36 -2.06
C ALA A 187 4.11 -47.25 -3.19
N LEU A 188 4.53 -46.79 -4.37
CA LEU A 188 3.69 -46.78 -5.56
C LEU A 188 3.32 -48.21 -5.97
N GLU A 189 4.29 -49.11 -6.06
CA GLU A 189 4.07 -50.54 -6.37
C GLU A 189 3.10 -51.18 -5.37
N ALA A 190 3.27 -50.95 -4.06
CA ALA A 190 2.36 -51.47 -3.04
C ALA A 190 0.93 -50.90 -3.19
N SER A 191 0.81 -49.61 -3.50
CA SER A 191 -0.50 -48.96 -3.72
C SER A 191 -1.22 -49.54 -4.94
N CYS A 192 -0.51 -49.65 -6.06
CA CYS A 192 -1.00 -50.21 -7.31
C CYS A 192 -1.30 -51.70 -7.22
N GLN A 193 -0.49 -52.47 -6.49
CA GLN A 193 -0.72 -53.90 -6.25
C GLN A 193 -2.02 -54.14 -5.50
N VAL A 194 -2.30 -53.35 -4.45
CA VAL A 194 -3.58 -53.44 -3.74
C VAL A 194 -4.73 -53.03 -4.64
N ALA A 195 -4.59 -51.96 -5.43
CA ALA A 195 -5.63 -51.56 -6.38
C ALA A 195 -5.93 -52.64 -7.42
N ALA A 196 -4.89 -53.25 -8.01
CA ALA A 196 -5.01 -54.31 -9.00
C ALA A 196 -5.70 -55.57 -8.43
N GLU A 197 -5.41 -55.94 -7.17
CA GLU A 197 -6.04 -57.08 -6.48
C GLU A 197 -7.58 -56.96 -6.42
N TYR A 198 -8.10 -55.73 -6.29
CA TYR A 198 -9.53 -55.46 -6.15
C TYR A 198 -10.16 -54.77 -7.37
N ASN A 199 -9.43 -54.70 -8.48
CA ASN A 199 -9.85 -54.03 -9.72
C ASN A 199 -10.25 -52.55 -9.52
N ILE A 200 -9.48 -51.83 -8.69
CA ILE A 200 -9.69 -50.40 -8.44
C ILE A 200 -8.94 -49.60 -9.52
N PRO A 201 -9.61 -48.65 -10.20
CA PRO A 201 -8.94 -47.81 -11.17
C PRO A 201 -7.95 -46.86 -10.47
N VAL A 202 -6.75 -46.76 -11.03
CA VAL A 202 -5.66 -45.94 -10.50
C VAL A 202 -5.49 -44.67 -11.34
N TRP A 203 -5.54 -43.52 -10.69
CA TRP A 203 -5.20 -42.22 -11.26
C TRP A 203 -3.81 -41.79 -10.79
N PHE A 204 -2.85 -41.74 -11.70
CA PHE A 204 -1.49 -41.29 -11.42
C PHE A 204 -1.35 -39.80 -11.70
N GLU A 205 -1.03 -39.03 -10.66
CA GLU A 205 -0.82 -37.59 -10.79
C GLU A 205 0.67 -37.23 -10.67
N PRO A 206 1.30 -36.76 -11.75
CA PRO A 206 2.65 -36.19 -11.69
C PRO A 206 2.70 -34.93 -10.83
N VAL A 207 3.86 -34.68 -10.21
CA VAL A 207 4.09 -33.49 -9.37
C VAL A 207 5.35 -32.72 -9.75
N SER A 208 6.20 -33.32 -10.58
CA SER A 208 7.32 -32.66 -11.23
C SER A 208 7.85 -33.56 -12.34
N VAL A 209 8.54 -32.95 -13.31
CA VAL A 209 9.21 -33.65 -14.41
C VAL A 209 10.10 -34.80 -13.90
N ALA A 210 10.90 -34.57 -12.85
CA ALA A 210 11.79 -35.60 -12.30
C ALA A 210 11.01 -36.77 -11.68
N LYS A 211 9.97 -36.48 -10.90
CA LYS A 211 9.19 -37.50 -10.18
C LYS A 211 8.21 -38.26 -11.09
N SER A 212 7.74 -37.64 -12.17
CA SER A 212 6.88 -38.26 -13.17
C SER A 212 7.49 -39.56 -13.75
N THR A 213 8.83 -39.63 -13.84
CA THR A 213 9.55 -40.82 -14.33
C THR A 213 9.33 -42.09 -13.49
N ARG A 214 8.88 -41.95 -12.23
CA ARG A 214 8.57 -43.07 -11.33
C ARG A 214 7.43 -43.94 -11.87
N ILE A 215 6.62 -43.44 -12.81
CA ILE A 215 5.59 -44.24 -13.47
C ILE A 215 6.14 -45.51 -14.13
N ALA A 216 7.43 -45.54 -14.50
CA ALA A 216 8.07 -46.72 -15.07
C ALA A 216 7.98 -47.97 -14.18
N SER A 217 7.79 -47.81 -12.86
CA SER A 217 7.59 -48.91 -11.91
C SER A 217 6.17 -49.48 -11.88
N ILE A 218 5.16 -48.71 -12.30
CA ILE A 218 3.74 -49.01 -12.09
C ILE A 218 2.86 -48.85 -13.34
N VAL A 219 3.45 -48.59 -14.51
CA VAL A 219 2.73 -48.21 -15.74
C VAL A 219 1.62 -49.18 -16.14
N SER A 220 1.78 -50.48 -15.86
CA SER A 220 0.79 -51.53 -16.16
C SER A 220 -0.47 -51.46 -15.31
N ASP A 221 -0.38 -50.84 -14.13
CA ASP A 221 -1.46 -50.78 -13.15
C ASP A 221 -2.18 -49.42 -13.16
N VAL A 222 -1.69 -48.46 -13.94
CA VAL A 222 -2.25 -47.11 -14.04
C VAL A 222 -3.39 -47.08 -15.06
N THR A 223 -4.57 -46.63 -14.63
CA THR A 223 -5.75 -46.47 -15.49
C THR A 223 -5.76 -45.10 -16.17
N PHE A 224 -5.53 -44.05 -15.39
CA PHE A 224 -5.54 -42.66 -15.84
C PHE A 224 -4.24 -41.96 -15.46
N ALA A 225 -3.73 -41.08 -16.32
CA ALA A 225 -2.64 -40.18 -15.99
C ALA A 225 -2.88 -38.78 -16.56
N SER A 226 -2.56 -37.74 -15.80
CA SER A 226 -2.75 -36.33 -16.22
C SER A 226 -1.46 -35.50 -16.25
N PRO A 227 -0.48 -35.85 -17.10
CA PRO A 227 0.75 -35.07 -17.20
C PRO A 227 0.53 -33.73 -17.90
N ASN A 228 1.34 -32.73 -17.55
CA ASN A 228 1.59 -31.61 -18.46
C ASN A 228 2.53 -32.02 -19.61
N GLU A 229 2.79 -31.10 -20.55
CA GLU A 229 3.65 -31.36 -21.72
C GLU A 229 5.05 -31.88 -21.36
N ASP A 230 5.71 -31.28 -20.36
CA ASP A 230 7.08 -31.64 -19.99
C ASP A 230 7.14 -32.96 -19.22
N GLU A 231 6.17 -33.19 -18.34
CA GLU A 231 6.00 -34.45 -17.61
C GLU A 231 5.70 -35.60 -18.56
N LEU A 232 4.84 -35.39 -19.55
CA LEU A 232 4.53 -36.39 -20.58
C LEU A 232 5.80 -36.85 -21.30
N ILE A 233 6.64 -35.91 -21.69
CA ILE A 233 7.91 -36.18 -22.37
C ILE A 233 8.86 -36.97 -21.46
N ALA A 234 8.97 -36.58 -20.18
CA ALA A 234 9.80 -37.29 -19.22
C ALA A 234 9.31 -38.72 -18.95
N MET A 235 7.99 -38.91 -18.80
CA MET A 235 7.36 -40.22 -18.65
C MET A 235 7.60 -41.10 -19.87
N ALA A 236 7.40 -40.57 -21.08
CA ALA A 236 7.61 -41.30 -22.32
C ALA A 236 9.08 -41.71 -22.49
N ASN A 237 10.03 -40.83 -22.16
CA ASN A 237 11.46 -41.14 -22.19
C ASN A 237 11.84 -42.21 -21.15
N ALA A 238 11.29 -42.14 -19.93
CA ALA A 238 11.51 -43.16 -18.89
C ALA A 238 11.01 -44.55 -19.34
N LEU A 239 9.84 -44.61 -19.98
CA LEU A 239 9.25 -45.85 -20.51
C LEU A 239 9.93 -46.37 -21.78
N SER A 240 10.62 -45.49 -22.51
CA SER A 240 11.35 -45.83 -23.74
C SER A 240 12.82 -46.18 -23.49
N CYS A 241 13.30 -46.03 -22.25
CA CYS A 241 14.70 -46.22 -21.84
C CYS A 241 15.73 -45.43 -22.65
N ALA A 242 15.32 -44.33 -23.31
CA ALA A 242 16.15 -43.45 -24.10
C ALA A 242 15.51 -42.05 -24.19
N SER A 243 16.34 -41.01 -24.25
CA SER A 243 15.90 -39.61 -24.39
C SER A 243 15.50 -39.28 -25.84
N ILE A 244 14.46 -39.95 -26.32
CA ILE A 244 13.98 -39.87 -27.71
C ILE A 244 13.14 -38.61 -27.94
N PHE A 245 12.38 -38.21 -26.92
CA PHE A 245 11.45 -37.09 -26.98
C PHE A 245 12.05 -35.85 -26.31
N HIS A 246 11.77 -34.68 -26.87
CA HIS A 246 12.29 -33.41 -26.37
C HIS A 246 11.13 -32.49 -25.97
N PRO A 247 11.28 -31.69 -24.89
CA PRO A 247 10.32 -30.67 -24.51
C PRO A 247 10.00 -29.71 -25.67
N ILE A 248 8.76 -29.26 -25.75
CA ILE A 248 8.34 -28.30 -26.77
C ILE A 248 8.85 -26.92 -26.37
N ASP A 249 9.70 -26.33 -27.22
CA ASP A 249 10.21 -24.97 -27.01
C ASP A 249 9.09 -23.95 -27.21
N ARG A 250 8.48 -23.51 -26.09
CA ARG A 250 7.45 -22.48 -26.06
C ARG A 250 8.08 -21.09 -25.98
N ASP A 251 8.81 -20.73 -27.01
CA ASP A 251 9.31 -19.36 -27.15
C ASP A 251 8.12 -18.41 -27.38
N SER A 252 8.04 -17.30 -26.64
CA SER A 252 6.85 -16.43 -26.46
C SER A 252 6.26 -15.79 -27.73
N SER A 253 6.83 -16.08 -28.91
CA SER A 253 6.43 -15.57 -30.23
C SER A 253 5.75 -16.60 -31.13
N LYS A 254 5.90 -17.91 -30.88
CA LYS A 254 5.33 -18.99 -31.71
C LYS A 254 3.99 -19.46 -31.14
N LYS A 255 2.88 -19.06 -31.75
CA LYS A 255 1.57 -19.68 -31.50
C LYS A 255 1.43 -20.96 -32.33
N TYR A 256 1.50 -22.11 -31.68
CA TYR A 256 1.18 -23.40 -32.28
C TYR A 256 -0.35 -23.56 -32.38
N SER A 257 -0.86 -24.13 -33.47
CA SER A 257 -2.26 -24.56 -33.52
C SER A 257 -2.43 -25.81 -32.66
N THR A 258 -3.64 -26.07 -32.20
CA THR A 258 -3.97 -27.26 -31.42
C THR A 258 -3.56 -28.56 -32.14
N GLU A 259 -3.75 -28.63 -33.45
CA GLU A 259 -3.41 -29.80 -34.26
C GLU A 259 -1.91 -30.01 -34.34
N SER A 260 -1.13 -28.93 -34.51
CA SER A 260 0.32 -29.05 -34.58
C SER A 260 0.90 -29.43 -33.22
N LEU A 261 0.34 -28.88 -32.13
CA LEU A 261 0.69 -29.28 -30.77
C LEU A 261 0.41 -30.77 -30.53
N PHE A 262 -0.77 -31.25 -30.94
CA PHE A 262 -1.12 -32.66 -30.85
C PHE A 262 -0.16 -33.53 -31.68
N GLN A 263 0.17 -33.17 -32.92
CA GLN A 263 1.11 -33.97 -33.72
C GLN A 263 2.51 -34.05 -33.10
N MET A 264 2.97 -33.00 -32.40
CA MET A 264 4.24 -33.01 -31.69
C MET A 264 4.22 -33.91 -30.44
N LEU A 265 3.12 -33.89 -29.68
CA LEU A 265 2.98 -34.67 -28.43
C LEU A 265 2.52 -36.12 -28.68
N LYS A 266 1.84 -36.37 -29.79
CA LYS A 266 1.26 -37.68 -30.16
C LYS A 266 2.22 -38.87 -30.01
N PRO A 267 3.50 -38.80 -30.45
CA PRO A 267 4.44 -39.89 -30.25
C PRO A 267 4.67 -40.25 -28.78
N ALA A 268 4.78 -39.25 -27.90
CA ALA A 268 4.94 -39.47 -26.47
C ALA A 268 3.65 -40.02 -25.82
N ILE A 269 2.48 -39.52 -26.23
CA ILE A 269 1.16 -40.02 -25.80
C ILE A 269 1.02 -41.51 -26.14
N LEU A 270 1.38 -41.90 -27.36
CA LEU A 270 1.32 -43.29 -27.82
C LEU A 270 2.18 -44.22 -26.98
N VAL A 271 3.39 -43.80 -26.60
CA VAL A 271 4.26 -44.63 -25.74
C VAL A 271 3.59 -44.96 -24.42
N LEU A 272 2.94 -43.99 -23.77
CA LEU A 272 2.26 -44.23 -22.49
C LEU A 272 1.09 -45.22 -22.66
N LEU A 273 0.30 -45.05 -23.72
CA LEU A 273 -0.86 -45.91 -24.02
C LEU A 273 -0.43 -47.34 -24.40
N GLU A 274 0.61 -47.48 -25.23
CA GLU A 274 1.18 -48.79 -25.62
C GLU A 274 1.82 -49.54 -24.45
N LYS A 275 2.27 -48.81 -23.42
CA LYS A 275 2.90 -49.38 -22.22
C LYS A 275 1.93 -49.79 -21.12
N GLY A 276 0.64 -49.48 -21.27
CA GLY A 276 -0.42 -50.02 -20.39
C GLY A 276 -1.39 -48.99 -19.83
N ILE A 277 -1.13 -47.68 -19.97
CA ILE A 277 -2.06 -46.66 -19.48
C ILE A 277 -3.30 -46.63 -20.37
N LYS A 278 -4.49 -46.71 -19.78
CA LYS A 278 -5.75 -46.75 -20.57
C LYS A 278 -6.14 -45.39 -21.14
N THR A 279 -6.00 -44.33 -20.34
CA THR A 279 -6.38 -42.96 -20.73
C THR A 279 -5.36 -41.94 -20.23
N VAL A 280 -4.95 -41.03 -21.12
CA VAL A 280 -3.99 -39.96 -20.80
C VAL A 280 -4.66 -38.60 -21.03
N ALA A 281 -4.70 -37.76 -20.00
CA ALA A 281 -5.24 -36.41 -20.03
C ALA A 281 -4.10 -35.37 -20.00
N VAL A 282 -3.60 -34.97 -21.18
CA VAL A 282 -2.47 -34.05 -21.28
C VAL A 282 -2.94 -32.61 -21.08
N THR A 283 -2.42 -31.93 -20.06
CA THR A 283 -2.74 -30.53 -19.77
C THR A 283 -1.84 -29.58 -20.56
N LEU A 284 -2.42 -28.57 -21.21
CA LEU A 284 -1.72 -27.66 -22.15
C LEU A 284 -1.73 -26.20 -21.70
N GLY A 285 -2.10 -25.95 -20.44
CA GLY A 285 -2.35 -24.61 -19.89
C GLY A 285 -3.50 -23.91 -20.60
N ALA A 286 -3.25 -22.69 -21.12
CA ALA A 286 -4.27 -21.90 -21.81
C ALA A 286 -4.86 -22.57 -23.07
N ASN A 287 -4.19 -23.59 -23.63
CA ASN A 287 -4.66 -24.32 -24.81
C ASN A 287 -5.63 -25.47 -24.46
N GLY A 288 -5.91 -25.75 -23.19
CA GLY A 288 -6.89 -26.75 -22.77
C GLY A 288 -6.29 -28.11 -22.44
N VAL A 289 -7.02 -29.19 -22.71
CA VAL A 289 -6.65 -30.57 -22.35
C VAL A 289 -6.83 -31.49 -23.56
N PHE A 290 -5.87 -32.38 -23.81
CA PHE A 290 -6.06 -33.53 -24.70
C PHE A 290 -6.40 -34.76 -23.90
N LEU A 291 -7.57 -35.34 -24.14
CA LEU A 291 -7.97 -36.62 -23.59
C LEU A 291 -7.78 -37.71 -24.64
N CYS A 292 -6.86 -38.62 -24.38
CA CYS A 292 -6.37 -39.60 -25.35
C CYS A 292 -6.52 -41.04 -24.84
N SER A 293 -6.95 -41.95 -25.71
CA SER A 293 -7.02 -43.39 -25.42
C SER A 293 -6.90 -44.22 -26.69
N THR A 294 -6.49 -45.48 -26.56
CA THR A 294 -6.57 -46.49 -27.61
C THR A 294 -7.82 -47.37 -27.50
N GLU A 295 -8.62 -47.21 -26.44
CA GLU A 295 -9.84 -48.00 -26.22
C GLU A 295 -11.04 -47.43 -26.99
N PRO A 296 -11.73 -48.21 -27.83
CA PRO A 296 -12.82 -47.72 -28.70
C PRO A 296 -14.00 -47.09 -27.96
N ASN A 297 -14.26 -47.52 -26.73
CA ASN A 297 -15.41 -47.12 -25.92
C ASN A 297 -15.03 -46.23 -24.73
N PHE A 298 -13.81 -45.68 -24.69
CA PHE A 298 -13.32 -44.96 -23.51
C PHE A 298 -14.18 -43.75 -23.16
N THR A 299 -14.86 -43.15 -24.14
CA THR A 299 -15.74 -41.99 -23.92
C THR A 299 -16.92 -42.29 -22.99
N ARG A 300 -17.27 -43.57 -22.81
CA ARG A 300 -18.32 -44.03 -21.89
C ARG A 300 -17.76 -44.61 -20.59
N THR A 301 -16.45 -44.49 -20.35
CA THR A 301 -15.83 -45.00 -19.13
C THR A 301 -16.47 -44.33 -17.92
N ARG A 302 -17.13 -45.15 -17.10
CA ARG A 302 -17.73 -44.80 -15.80
C ARG A 302 -17.09 -45.67 -14.74
N LEU A 303 -17.03 -45.16 -13.50
CA LEU A 303 -16.57 -45.96 -12.37
C LEU A 303 -17.66 -46.97 -11.95
N GLU A 304 -17.29 -48.23 -11.72
CA GLU A 304 -18.23 -49.31 -11.37
C GLU A 304 -18.82 -49.15 -9.95
N ARG A 305 -18.06 -48.53 -9.03
CA ARG A 305 -18.42 -48.35 -7.61
C ARG A 305 -18.67 -46.87 -7.32
N THR A 306 -19.85 -46.36 -7.70
CA THR A 306 -20.20 -44.92 -7.57
C THR A 306 -21.39 -44.70 -6.65
N LYS A 307 -21.45 -43.52 -6.03
CA LYS A 307 -22.64 -43.07 -5.31
C LYS A 307 -23.57 -42.41 -6.34
N LYS A 308 -24.78 -42.95 -6.54
CA LYS A 308 -25.81 -42.22 -7.28
C LYS A 308 -26.32 -41.06 -6.43
N TYR A 309 -25.79 -39.87 -6.75
CA TYR A 309 -26.26 -38.54 -6.35
C TYR A 309 -26.39 -38.30 -4.82
N GLY A 310 -25.32 -37.79 -4.21
CA GLY A 310 -25.33 -37.21 -2.85
C GLY A 310 -26.00 -35.82 -2.78
N TYR A 311 -25.73 -35.05 -1.72
CA TYR A 311 -26.34 -33.71 -1.44
C TYR A 311 -26.23 -32.70 -2.62
N ASN A 312 -25.27 -32.89 -3.53
CA ASN A 312 -25.05 -32.07 -4.74
C ASN A 312 -25.63 -32.69 -6.02
N GLY A 313 -26.52 -33.69 -5.92
CA GLY A 313 -27.07 -34.42 -7.06
C GLY A 313 -27.60 -33.54 -8.20
N SER A 314 -28.21 -32.41 -7.84
CA SER A 314 -28.74 -31.44 -8.81
C SER A 314 -27.70 -30.89 -9.81
N LEU A 315 -26.43 -30.69 -9.42
CA LEU A 315 -25.38 -30.24 -10.35
C LEU A 315 -25.14 -31.30 -11.42
N TYR A 316 -24.93 -32.54 -10.99
CA TYR A 316 -24.62 -33.64 -11.89
C TYR A 316 -25.84 -34.06 -12.73
N ASP A 317 -27.06 -33.89 -12.21
CA ASP A 317 -28.31 -34.05 -12.97
C ASP A 317 -28.44 -32.99 -14.08
N ILE A 318 -28.08 -31.74 -13.79
CA ILE A 318 -28.06 -30.66 -14.79
C ILE A 318 -27.06 -30.97 -15.89
N ILE A 319 -25.90 -31.55 -15.55
CA ILE A 319 -24.87 -31.88 -16.54
C ILE A 319 -25.26 -33.10 -17.38
N GLU A 320 -25.79 -34.16 -16.77
CA GLU A 320 -26.30 -35.34 -17.51
C GLU A 320 -27.45 -34.94 -18.46
N SER A 321 -28.32 -34.01 -18.06
CA SER A 321 -29.42 -33.51 -18.92
C SER A 321 -28.98 -32.53 -20.00
N SER A 322 -27.96 -31.69 -19.74
CA SER A 322 -27.44 -30.73 -20.71
C SER A 322 -26.49 -31.39 -21.74
N CYS A 323 -25.78 -32.44 -21.33
CA CYS A 323 -24.80 -33.16 -22.14
C CYS A 323 -24.92 -34.69 -21.93
N PRO A 324 -25.87 -35.36 -22.61
CA PRO A 324 -26.05 -36.80 -22.45
C PRO A 324 -24.88 -37.57 -23.08
N SER A 325 -24.45 -38.65 -22.40
CA SER A 325 -23.36 -39.56 -22.81
C SER A 325 -23.46 -40.06 -24.27
N SER A 326 -24.68 -40.12 -24.82
CA SER A 326 -24.92 -40.49 -26.21
C SER A 326 -24.33 -39.52 -27.24
N LYS A 327 -24.17 -38.22 -26.92
CA LYS A 327 -23.67 -37.20 -27.87
C LYS A 327 -22.26 -37.49 -28.38
N PHE A 328 -21.38 -38.02 -27.53
CA PHE A 328 -20.01 -38.38 -27.93
C PHE A 328 -19.92 -39.72 -28.65
N SER A 329 -21.01 -40.50 -28.69
CA SER A 329 -21.02 -41.86 -29.22
C SER A 329 -21.11 -41.90 -30.73
N ASP A 330 -21.94 -41.03 -31.31
CA ASP A 330 -22.32 -41.12 -32.73
C ASP A 330 -21.20 -40.59 -33.66
N ALA A 331 -20.36 -39.67 -33.18
CA ALA A 331 -19.20 -39.13 -33.91
C ALA A 331 -17.99 -40.09 -33.98
N LEU A 332 -17.94 -41.13 -33.14
CA LEU A 332 -16.79 -42.04 -32.97
C LEU A 332 -17.03 -43.46 -33.53
N GLN A 333 -18.26 -43.81 -33.93
CA GLN A 333 -18.62 -45.16 -34.40
C GLN A 333 -18.23 -45.47 -35.87
N THR A 334 -17.69 -44.50 -36.60
CA THR A 334 -17.25 -44.67 -37.99
C THR A 334 -15.75 -44.97 -38.08
N GLN A 335 -15.43 -46.28 -38.17
CA GLN A 335 -14.20 -46.91 -38.68
C GLN A 335 -13.09 -47.36 -37.70
N GLY A 336 -12.71 -48.65 -37.82
CA GLY A 336 -11.32 -49.16 -37.75
C GLY A 336 -10.67 -49.36 -36.37
N SER A 337 -10.49 -50.63 -35.99
CA SER A 337 -10.07 -51.12 -34.67
C SER A 337 -8.59 -50.97 -34.27
N SER A 338 -7.87 -49.90 -34.64
CA SER A 338 -6.45 -49.74 -34.25
C SER A 338 -5.91 -48.31 -34.26
N HIS A 339 -6.70 -47.33 -33.81
CA HIS A 339 -6.29 -45.92 -33.91
C HIS A 339 -6.43 -45.17 -32.58
N LEU A 340 -5.41 -44.36 -32.27
CA LEU A 340 -5.41 -43.40 -31.17
C LEU A 340 -6.62 -42.47 -31.31
N LEU A 341 -7.50 -42.48 -30.32
CA LEU A 341 -8.57 -41.54 -30.15
C LEU A 341 -8.07 -40.38 -29.30
N ALA A 342 -8.20 -39.17 -29.81
CA ALA A 342 -7.80 -37.96 -29.10
C ALA A 342 -8.89 -36.91 -29.22
N VAL A 343 -9.32 -36.42 -28.07
CA VAL A 343 -10.35 -35.38 -27.96
C VAL A 343 -9.73 -34.15 -27.30
N HIS A 344 -9.85 -33.01 -27.95
CA HIS A 344 -9.40 -31.73 -27.40
C HIS A 344 -10.54 -31.03 -26.68
N PHE A 345 -10.33 -30.66 -25.42
CA PHE A 345 -11.20 -29.77 -24.68
C PHE A 345 -10.54 -28.40 -24.51
N PRO A 346 -11.10 -27.31 -25.06
CA PRO A 346 -10.52 -25.98 -24.96
C PRO A 346 -10.75 -25.37 -23.56
N THR A 347 -9.95 -24.38 -23.20
CA THR A 347 -10.18 -23.59 -21.98
C THR A 347 -11.39 -22.67 -22.15
N LEU A 348 -12.06 -22.39 -21.03
CA LEU A 348 -13.04 -21.33 -20.95
C LEU A 348 -12.38 -19.96 -20.77
N PRO A 349 -12.95 -18.88 -21.34
CA PRO A 349 -12.52 -17.52 -21.02
C PRO A 349 -12.64 -17.27 -19.52
N ALA A 350 -11.52 -16.88 -18.90
CA ALA A 350 -11.41 -16.69 -17.46
C ALA A 350 -10.68 -15.38 -17.14
N SER A 351 -11.10 -14.71 -16.07
CA SER A 351 -10.38 -13.55 -15.52
C SER A 351 -9.28 -14.02 -14.57
N VAL A 352 -8.12 -14.35 -15.15
CA VAL A 352 -7.00 -14.98 -14.43
C VAL A 352 -6.49 -14.07 -13.30
N VAL A 353 -6.70 -14.51 -12.07
CA VAL A 353 -6.13 -13.95 -10.84
C VAL A 353 -4.83 -14.70 -10.48
N ARG A 354 -4.85 -16.04 -10.52
CA ARG A 354 -3.69 -16.88 -10.20
C ARG A 354 -3.76 -18.22 -10.93
N LEU A 355 -2.63 -18.77 -11.37
CA LEU A 355 -2.60 -20.06 -12.10
C LEU A 355 -2.31 -21.28 -11.20
N THR A 356 -1.93 -21.07 -9.94
CA THR A 356 -1.53 -22.15 -9.03
C THR A 356 -2.74 -22.96 -8.57
N GLY A 357 -2.65 -24.30 -8.64
CA GLY A 357 -3.75 -25.20 -8.25
C GLY A 357 -4.82 -25.43 -9.33
N ALA A 358 -4.70 -24.81 -10.52
CA ALA A 358 -5.64 -25.03 -11.62
C ALA A 358 -5.63 -26.48 -12.13
N GLY A 359 -4.46 -27.11 -12.24
CA GLY A 359 -4.32 -28.53 -12.59
C GLY A 359 -4.91 -29.45 -11.51
N ASP A 360 -4.60 -29.18 -10.24
CA ASP A 360 -5.16 -29.94 -9.11
C ASP A 360 -6.70 -29.83 -9.06
N CYS A 361 -7.25 -28.65 -9.35
CA CYS A 361 -8.69 -28.43 -9.43
C CYS A 361 -9.34 -29.08 -10.67
N LEU A 362 -8.63 -29.15 -11.81
CA LEU A 362 -9.05 -29.91 -12.99
C LEU A 362 -9.23 -31.40 -12.66
N VAL A 363 -8.22 -32.00 -12.02
CA VAL A 363 -8.23 -33.41 -11.63
C VAL A 363 -9.26 -33.66 -10.52
N GLY A 364 -9.31 -32.80 -9.50
CA GLY A 364 -10.28 -32.91 -8.40
C GLY A 364 -11.73 -32.79 -8.87
N GLY A 365 -12.03 -31.87 -9.78
CA GLY A 365 -13.35 -31.74 -10.41
C GLY A 365 -13.73 -32.95 -11.26
N THR A 366 -12.77 -33.48 -12.02
CA THR A 366 -12.96 -34.69 -12.84
C THR A 366 -13.25 -35.90 -11.97
N LEU A 367 -12.44 -36.15 -10.93
CA LEU A 367 -12.61 -37.31 -10.04
C LEU A 367 -13.89 -37.23 -9.20
N ALA A 368 -14.26 -36.05 -8.69
CA ALA A 368 -15.52 -35.86 -7.96
C ALA A 368 -16.74 -36.20 -8.83
N SER A 369 -16.70 -35.81 -10.10
CA SER A 369 -17.75 -36.07 -11.09
C SER A 369 -17.84 -37.54 -11.49
N LEU A 370 -16.68 -38.19 -11.71
CA LEU A 370 -16.60 -39.62 -11.97
C LEU A 370 -17.15 -40.44 -10.80
N CYS A 371 -16.80 -40.07 -9.55
CA CYS A 371 -17.31 -40.73 -8.34
C CYS A 371 -18.83 -40.56 -8.17
N SER A 372 -19.38 -39.50 -8.76
CA SER A 372 -20.82 -39.19 -8.76
C SER A 372 -21.59 -39.87 -9.91
N GLY A 373 -20.91 -40.65 -10.76
CA GLY A 373 -21.52 -41.49 -11.78
C GLY A 373 -21.53 -40.95 -13.21
N LEU A 374 -20.92 -39.78 -13.45
CA LEU A 374 -20.72 -39.24 -14.80
C LEU A 374 -19.64 -40.04 -15.56
N ASP A 375 -19.70 -40.01 -16.89
CA ASP A 375 -18.63 -40.59 -17.71
C ASP A 375 -17.38 -39.67 -17.79
N ILE A 376 -16.28 -40.19 -18.33
CA ILE A 376 -15.01 -39.46 -18.40
C ILE A 376 -15.10 -38.15 -19.22
N MET A 377 -15.96 -38.10 -20.25
CA MET A 377 -16.10 -36.91 -21.11
C MET A 377 -16.80 -35.80 -20.34
N GLN A 378 -17.93 -36.12 -19.72
CA GLN A 378 -18.68 -35.21 -18.87
C GLN A 378 -17.84 -34.75 -17.66
N SER A 379 -17.10 -35.67 -17.06
CA SER A 379 -16.27 -35.39 -15.90
C SER A 379 -15.10 -34.46 -16.24
N MET A 380 -14.46 -34.65 -17.39
CA MET A 380 -13.38 -33.76 -17.86
C MET A 380 -13.90 -32.33 -18.09
N ALA A 381 -15.12 -32.19 -18.62
CA ALA A 381 -15.77 -30.89 -18.78
C ALA A 381 -16.00 -30.18 -17.44
N VAL A 382 -16.48 -30.91 -16.43
CA VAL A 382 -16.61 -30.37 -15.06
C VAL A 382 -15.25 -29.94 -14.53
N GLY A 383 -14.22 -30.76 -14.72
CA GLY A 383 -12.85 -30.43 -14.35
C GLY A 383 -12.40 -29.08 -14.93
N ILE A 384 -12.67 -28.82 -16.21
CA ILE A 384 -12.28 -27.55 -16.86
C ILE A 384 -13.04 -26.35 -16.28
N VAL A 385 -14.33 -26.50 -15.98
CA VAL A 385 -15.12 -25.44 -15.32
C VAL A 385 -14.60 -25.17 -13.91
N VAL A 386 -14.29 -26.21 -13.15
CA VAL A 386 -13.73 -26.11 -11.79
C VAL A 386 -12.34 -25.47 -11.84
N ALA A 387 -11.51 -25.81 -12.82
CA ALA A 387 -10.21 -25.19 -13.05
C ALA A 387 -10.34 -23.71 -13.45
N LYS A 388 -11.35 -23.33 -14.24
CA LYS A 388 -11.69 -21.92 -14.51
C LYS A 388 -11.98 -21.18 -13.20
N THR A 389 -12.86 -21.72 -12.35
CA THR A 389 -13.18 -21.08 -11.06
C THR A 389 -11.93 -20.96 -10.18
N ALA A 390 -11.03 -21.95 -10.21
CA ALA A 390 -9.77 -21.88 -9.48
C ALA A 390 -8.89 -20.71 -9.95
N VAL A 391 -8.74 -20.52 -11.27
CA VAL A 391 -7.87 -19.45 -11.79
C VAL A 391 -8.42 -18.03 -11.55
N GLU A 392 -9.71 -17.89 -11.27
CA GLU A 392 -10.38 -16.63 -10.94
C GLU A 392 -10.31 -16.29 -9.45
N THR A 393 -9.61 -17.09 -8.64
CA THR A 393 -9.45 -16.89 -7.19
C THR A 393 -7.99 -16.87 -6.74
N GLU A 394 -7.71 -16.39 -5.53
CA GLU A 394 -6.32 -16.23 -5.02
C GLU A 394 -5.68 -17.51 -4.45
N GLY A 395 -6.49 -18.51 -4.08
CA GLY A 395 -6.03 -19.75 -3.42
C GLY A 395 -5.85 -20.92 -4.39
N ASN A 396 -5.08 -21.95 -3.99
CA ASN A 396 -4.88 -23.17 -4.79
C ASN A 396 -6.20 -23.93 -5.03
N VAL A 397 -7.14 -23.85 -4.09
CA VAL A 397 -8.51 -24.34 -4.21
C VAL A 397 -9.45 -23.24 -3.71
N PRO A 398 -10.49 -22.82 -4.47
CA PRO A 398 -11.47 -21.83 -4.03
C PRO A 398 -12.06 -22.15 -2.66
N SER A 399 -12.34 -21.15 -1.83
CA SER A 399 -12.90 -21.36 -0.48
C SER A 399 -14.28 -22.04 -0.51
N ALA A 400 -15.07 -21.76 -1.54
CA ALA A 400 -16.33 -22.45 -1.85
C ALA A 400 -16.56 -22.45 -3.36
N PHE A 401 -17.20 -23.52 -3.85
CA PHE A 401 -17.69 -23.59 -5.23
C PHE A 401 -19.17 -23.18 -5.29
N SER A 402 -19.50 -22.22 -6.14
CA SER A 402 -20.91 -21.90 -6.44
C SER A 402 -21.43 -22.93 -7.44
N LEU A 403 -22.23 -23.89 -6.96
CA LEU A 403 -22.82 -24.93 -7.81
C LEU A 403 -23.70 -24.32 -8.92
N ALA A 404 -24.36 -23.18 -8.66
CA ALA A 404 -25.12 -22.44 -9.67
C ALA A 404 -24.20 -21.87 -10.76
N SER A 405 -23.07 -21.26 -10.38
CA SER A 405 -22.09 -20.74 -11.34
C SER A 405 -21.44 -21.83 -12.17
N ILE A 406 -21.10 -22.97 -11.55
CA ILE A 406 -20.56 -24.14 -12.27
C ILE A 406 -21.61 -24.69 -13.24
N SER A 407 -22.87 -24.75 -12.82
CA SER A 407 -23.98 -25.18 -13.68
C SER A 407 -24.19 -24.23 -14.85
N ASP A 408 -24.15 -22.92 -14.62
CA ASP A 408 -24.32 -21.90 -15.65
C ASP A 408 -23.15 -21.89 -16.64
N ASP A 409 -21.91 -22.01 -16.16
CA ASP A 409 -20.73 -22.16 -17.01
C ASP A 409 -20.75 -23.48 -17.80
N ALA A 410 -21.24 -24.57 -17.20
CA ALA A 410 -21.47 -25.84 -17.89
C ALA A 410 -22.63 -25.77 -18.90
N ARG A 411 -23.56 -24.82 -18.77
CA ARG A 411 -24.63 -24.51 -19.74
C ARG A 411 -24.18 -23.55 -20.84
N LEU A 412 -23.21 -22.68 -20.57
CA LEU A 412 -22.57 -21.81 -21.56
C LEU A 412 -21.76 -22.61 -22.59
N TRP A 413 -21.34 -23.83 -22.25
CA TRP A 413 -20.98 -24.83 -23.23
C TRP A 413 -22.25 -25.22 -24.00
N ASP A 414 -22.48 -24.56 -25.14
CA ASP A 414 -23.57 -24.92 -26.05
C ASP A 414 -23.28 -26.28 -26.70
N TRP A 415 -23.69 -27.35 -26.00
CA TRP A 415 -23.50 -28.75 -26.37
C TRP A 415 -24.12 -29.14 -27.73
N GLU A 416 -24.83 -28.24 -28.43
CA GLU A 416 -25.36 -28.44 -29.79
C GLU A 416 -24.46 -27.82 -30.88
N THR A 417 -23.74 -26.73 -30.60
CA THR A 417 -22.70 -26.17 -31.50
C THR A 417 -21.28 -26.68 -31.19
N LEU A 418 -21.17 -27.57 -30.20
CA LEU A 418 -19.93 -27.96 -29.52
C LEU A 418 -19.02 -28.95 -30.28
N GLU A 419 -19.42 -29.51 -31.42
CA GLU A 419 -18.48 -30.20 -32.33
C GLU A 419 -17.32 -29.28 -32.75
N ILE A 420 -17.52 -27.95 -32.71
CA ILE A 420 -16.52 -26.96 -33.08
C ILE A 420 -15.53 -26.68 -31.95
N GLN A 421 -15.95 -26.81 -30.68
CA GLN A 421 -15.08 -26.59 -29.52
C GLN A 421 -14.36 -27.87 -29.09
N VAL A 422 -15.06 -29.01 -29.05
CA VAL A 422 -14.47 -30.31 -28.76
C VAL A 422 -13.99 -30.95 -30.06
N LYS A 423 -12.70 -30.80 -30.35
CA LYS A 423 -12.13 -31.24 -31.63
C LYS A 423 -11.60 -32.66 -31.53
N VAL A 424 -12.11 -33.56 -32.37
CA VAL A 424 -11.57 -34.92 -32.49
C VAL A 424 -10.38 -34.92 -33.46
N LEU A 425 -9.21 -35.33 -32.98
CA LEU A 425 -7.94 -35.23 -33.70
C LEU A 425 -7.52 -36.60 -34.24
N PHE A 426 -8.13 -37.04 -35.35
CA PHE A 426 -7.76 -38.28 -36.04
C PHE A 426 -6.63 -38.04 -37.06
N THR A 427 -5.51 -38.76 -36.96
CA THR A 427 -4.58 -38.90 -38.10
C THR A 427 -3.94 -40.31 -38.20
N PRO A 428 -4.03 -40.98 -39.37
CA PRO A 428 -3.18 -42.13 -39.69
C PRO A 428 -1.77 -41.65 -40.09
N MET A 429 -0.72 -42.33 -39.63
CA MET A 429 0.68 -41.98 -39.94
C MET A 429 1.24 -42.89 -41.04
N ILE A 430 1.80 -42.28 -42.10
CA ILE A 430 2.75 -42.94 -43.00
C ILE A 430 4.14 -42.82 -42.37
N SER A 431 4.84 -43.94 -42.30
CA SER A 431 6.11 -44.17 -41.62
C SER A 431 7.32 -43.53 -42.30
N GLY A 432 8.26 -43.06 -41.47
CA GLY A 432 9.69 -43.12 -41.78
C GLY A 432 10.46 -41.87 -41.40
N PHE A 433 11.32 -41.95 -40.38
CA PHE A 433 12.74 -41.60 -40.47
C PHE A 433 13.45 -42.00 -39.17
N LYS A 434 14.51 -42.81 -39.32
CA LYS A 434 15.41 -43.27 -38.25
C LYS A 434 16.37 -42.14 -37.86
N VAL A 435 16.43 -41.79 -36.58
CA VAL A 435 17.49 -40.91 -36.03
C VAL A 435 18.68 -41.76 -35.59
N LYS A 436 19.88 -41.38 -36.02
CA LYS A 436 21.17 -41.95 -35.59
C LYS A 436 21.82 -41.00 -34.58
N VAL A 437 22.18 -41.55 -33.43
CA VAL A 437 22.85 -40.88 -32.30
C VAL A 437 24.37 -40.88 -32.49
N ALA A 438 25.05 -39.78 -32.14
CA ALA A 438 26.40 -39.80 -31.57
C ALA A 438 26.73 -38.50 -30.81
N PRO A 439 27.63 -38.53 -29.80
CA PRO A 439 27.55 -37.64 -28.63
C PRO A 439 28.80 -36.76 -28.37
N ARG A 440 28.67 -35.91 -27.33
CA ARG A 440 29.67 -35.46 -26.33
C ARG A 440 30.13 -33.98 -26.33
N PRO A 441 30.53 -33.48 -25.14
CA PRO A 441 30.21 -32.16 -24.61
C PRO A 441 31.46 -31.30 -24.36
N ASP A 442 31.24 -30.11 -23.77
CA ASP A 442 32.15 -29.32 -22.91
C ASP A 442 32.28 -27.86 -23.35
N LEU A 443 31.79 -26.93 -22.52
CA LEU A 443 32.59 -25.89 -21.85
C LEU A 443 31.70 -24.85 -21.15
N TYR A 444 31.96 -24.69 -19.85
CA TYR A 444 31.35 -23.71 -18.96
C TYR A 444 32.05 -22.34 -19.06
N HIS A 445 31.27 -21.31 -18.74
CA HIS A 445 31.65 -19.98 -18.24
C HIS A 445 32.29 -18.95 -19.18
N ALA A 446 31.49 -17.92 -19.54
CA ALA A 446 31.90 -16.53 -19.41
C ALA A 446 30.68 -15.59 -19.36
N SER A 447 30.62 -14.80 -18.29
CA SER A 447 29.74 -13.66 -18.08
C SER A 447 30.04 -12.54 -19.09
N ASN A 448 29.06 -12.14 -19.91
CA ASN A 448 28.74 -10.72 -20.13
C ASN A 448 27.59 -10.51 -21.12
N MET A 449 26.99 -9.32 -21.01
CA MET A 449 25.86 -8.70 -21.71
C MET A 449 25.81 -8.83 -23.26
N ARG A 450 26.75 -9.52 -23.91
CA ARG A 450 26.75 -9.82 -25.35
C ARG A 450 26.00 -11.12 -25.73
N GLY A 451 25.89 -12.09 -24.82
CA GLY A 451 25.19 -13.37 -25.10
C GLY A 451 23.69 -13.22 -25.35
N LYS A 452 23.04 -12.22 -24.73
CA LYS A 452 21.61 -11.95 -24.91
C LYS A 452 21.27 -11.27 -26.24
N LEU A 453 22.22 -10.57 -26.87
CA LEU A 453 22.05 -10.02 -28.22
C LEU A 453 22.38 -11.04 -29.32
N PHE A 454 23.25 -12.00 -29.05
CA PHE A 454 23.58 -13.08 -29.99
C PHE A 454 22.42 -14.08 -30.14
N MET A 455 21.72 -14.41 -29.04
CA MET A 455 20.53 -15.28 -29.09
C MET A 455 19.32 -14.62 -29.78
N ALA A 456 19.24 -13.28 -29.78
CA ALA A 456 18.21 -12.55 -30.53
C ALA A 456 18.45 -12.53 -32.05
N ALA A 457 19.70 -12.74 -32.51
CA ALA A 457 20.04 -12.79 -33.93
C ALA A 457 19.82 -14.17 -34.55
N VAL A 458 19.90 -15.25 -33.75
CA VAL A 458 19.59 -16.63 -34.17
C VAL A 458 18.09 -16.83 -34.45
N ALA A 459 17.23 -15.91 -34.01
CA ALA A 459 15.78 -15.96 -34.24
C ALA A 459 15.33 -15.52 -35.65
N ILE A 460 16.24 -15.08 -36.54
CA ILE A 460 15.89 -14.59 -37.89
C ILE A 460 16.17 -15.64 -38.99
N ASP A 461 16.69 -16.82 -38.67
CA ASP A 461 17.03 -17.86 -39.67
C ASP A 461 15.84 -18.70 -40.20
N PHE A 462 14.60 -18.43 -39.80
CA PHE A 462 13.44 -19.27 -40.17
C PHE A 462 12.71 -18.90 -41.48
N PHE A 463 13.25 -17.98 -42.31
CA PHE A 463 12.59 -17.52 -43.54
C PHE A 463 13.50 -17.43 -44.79
N ILE A 464 14.45 -18.36 -44.98
CA ILE A 464 15.18 -18.50 -46.26
C ILE A 464 15.03 -19.94 -46.81
N PRO A 465 14.72 -20.13 -48.12
CA PRO A 465 14.62 -21.47 -48.72
C PRO A 465 15.99 -22.17 -48.81
N PRO A 466 16.03 -23.49 -49.09
CA PRO A 466 17.19 -24.34 -48.77
C PRO A 466 18.50 -24.21 -49.58
N PRO A 467 18.69 -23.45 -50.68
CA PRO A 467 19.94 -23.56 -51.44
C PRO A 467 21.07 -22.59 -51.07
N LEU A 468 20.97 -21.77 -50.00
CA LEU A 468 21.97 -20.72 -49.70
C LEU A 468 22.84 -20.93 -48.44
N GLY A 469 22.59 -21.98 -47.64
CA GLY A 469 23.31 -22.22 -46.37
C GLY A 469 24.76 -22.71 -46.49
N ASN A 470 25.25 -23.01 -47.70
CA ASN A 470 26.56 -23.66 -47.89
C ASN A 470 27.74 -22.70 -48.17
N ILE A 471 27.55 -21.37 -48.16
CA ILE A 471 28.63 -20.43 -48.53
C ILE A 471 29.23 -19.67 -47.32
N LEU A 472 28.60 -19.68 -46.14
CA LEU A 472 28.98 -18.77 -45.03
C LEU A 472 29.82 -19.39 -43.88
N VAL A 473 30.36 -20.61 -44.03
CA VAL A 473 31.16 -21.25 -42.97
C VAL A 473 32.68 -21.15 -43.22
N ARG A 474 33.14 -20.41 -44.23
CA ARG A 474 34.55 -20.53 -44.66
C ARG A 474 35.55 -19.47 -44.21
N ASP A 475 35.19 -18.31 -43.69
CA ASP A 475 36.18 -17.32 -43.24
C ASP A 475 35.83 -16.71 -41.88
N GLY A 476 36.72 -16.92 -40.91
CA GLY A 476 36.61 -16.40 -39.55
C GLY A 476 36.88 -14.90 -39.49
N VAL A 477 36.13 -14.19 -38.64
CA VAL A 477 36.39 -12.77 -38.33
C VAL A 477 36.16 -12.52 -36.84
N GLU A 478 37.23 -12.64 -36.07
CA GLU A 478 37.39 -11.96 -34.78
C GLU A 478 37.77 -10.50 -35.08
N ASN A 479 36.78 -9.60 -35.08
CA ASN A 479 36.86 -8.15 -34.77
C ASN A 479 35.78 -7.36 -35.54
N CYS A 480 34.65 -7.07 -34.88
CA CYS A 480 33.81 -5.92 -35.24
C CYS A 480 33.04 -5.38 -34.02
N PRO A 481 33.04 -4.05 -33.78
CA PRO A 481 32.20 -3.43 -32.76
C PRO A 481 30.81 -3.08 -33.32
N SER A 482 29.77 -3.28 -32.49
CA SER A 482 28.38 -2.80 -32.66
C SER A 482 27.66 -3.14 -33.98
N GLY A 483 26.85 -4.21 -34.00
CA GLY A 483 25.88 -4.41 -35.08
C GLY A 483 25.46 -5.86 -35.32
N THR A 484 24.60 -6.42 -34.47
CA THR A 484 24.01 -7.75 -34.76
C THR A 484 22.67 -7.64 -35.51
N LEU A 485 21.95 -6.52 -35.38
CA LEU A 485 20.76 -6.24 -36.21
C LEU A 485 21.09 -5.57 -37.56
N PHE A 486 22.15 -4.75 -37.61
CA PHE A 486 22.60 -4.07 -38.85
C PHE A 486 23.07 -5.07 -39.93
N SER A 487 23.47 -6.27 -39.51
CA SER A 487 23.88 -7.37 -40.38
C SER A 487 22.73 -7.97 -41.20
N PHE A 488 21.49 -7.95 -40.71
CA PHE A 488 20.33 -8.47 -41.47
C PHE A 488 19.87 -7.50 -42.56
N VAL A 489 20.14 -6.20 -42.37
CA VAL A 489 19.77 -5.12 -43.31
C VAL A 489 20.74 -5.05 -44.50
N ILE A 490 22.01 -5.41 -44.31
CA ILE A 490 22.99 -5.54 -45.41
C ILE A 490 22.70 -6.75 -46.33
N LEU A 491 21.90 -7.73 -45.86
CA LEU A 491 21.47 -8.91 -46.61
C LEU A 491 20.16 -8.72 -47.42
N GLY A 492 19.60 -7.50 -47.45
CA GLY A 492 18.48 -7.16 -48.36
C GLY A 492 17.12 -7.77 -48.01
N CYS A 493 16.93 -8.31 -46.81
CA CYS A 493 15.65 -8.88 -46.39
C CYS A 493 14.72 -7.80 -45.79
N ILE A 494 13.65 -7.46 -46.51
CA ILE A 494 12.64 -6.48 -46.08
C ILE A 494 11.69 -7.13 -45.06
N LEU A 495 11.69 -6.64 -43.81
CA LEU A 495 10.73 -7.05 -42.77
C LEU A 495 9.31 -6.53 -43.09
N PRO A 496 8.25 -7.36 -42.97
CA PRO A 496 6.87 -6.90 -43.13
C PRO A 496 6.49 -5.81 -42.12
N VAL A 497 5.81 -4.76 -42.59
CA VAL A 497 5.42 -3.55 -41.80
C VAL A 497 4.74 -3.89 -40.47
N PHE A 498 3.92 -4.94 -40.44
CA PHE A 498 3.23 -5.40 -39.23
C PHE A 498 4.19 -5.90 -38.14
N THR A 499 5.21 -6.66 -38.52
CA THR A 499 6.22 -7.21 -37.61
C THR A 499 7.08 -6.10 -37.03
N SER A 500 7.49 -5.15 -37.87
CA SER A 500 8.24 -3.96 -37.44
C SER A 500 7.44 -3.10 -36.46
N ASN A 501 6.14 -2.92 -36.69
CA ASN A 501 5.27 -2.16 -35.78
C ASN A 501 5.14 -2.81 -34.39
N LYS A 502 5.06 -4.14 -34.32
CA LYS A 502 5.04 -4.86 -33.04
C LYS A 502 6.35 -4.75 -32.29
N LEU A 503 7.48 -4.82 -32.99
CA LEU A 503 8.81 -4.66 -32.40
C LEU A 503 9.02 -3.22 -31.88
N ILE A 504 8.57 -2.20 -32.62
CA ILE A 504 8.59 -0.81 -32.14
C ILE A 504 7.75 -0.68 -30.85
N HIS A 505 6.57 -1.30 -30.79
CA HIS A 505 5.73 -1.28 -29.59
C HIS A 505 6.38 -2.02 -28.39
N LEU A 506 7.06 -3.13 -28.66
CA LEU A 506 7.83 -3.88 -27.66
C LEU A 506 8.97 -3.03 -27.09
N TYR A 507 9.81 -2.47 -27.96
CA TYR A 507 10.91 -1.59 -27.56
C TYR A 507 10.39 -0.37 -26.80
N SER A 508 9.27 0.21 -27.23
CA SER A 508 8.58 1.29 -26.53
C SER A 508 8.12 0.92 -25.11
N LYS A 509 7.57 -0.28 -24.90
CA LYS A 509 7.12 -0.75 -23.58
C LYS A 509 8.28 -0.93 -22.59
N HIS A 510 9.51 -1.08 -23.09
CA HIS A 510 10.70 -1.31 -22.27
C HIS A 510 11.65 -0.10 -22.24
N GLY A 511 11.20 1.08 -22.71
CA GLY A 511 11.99 2.31 -22.66
C GLY A 511 13.16 2.38 -23.66
N LEU A 512 13.25 1.42 -24.58
CA LEU A 512 14.30 1.30 -25.60
C LEU A 512 13.96 2.13 -26.84
N ALA A 513 13.83 3.45 -26.67
CA ALA A 513 13.39 4.35 -27.73
C ALA A 513 14.40 4.49 -28.89
N ARG A 514 15.69 4.23 -28.65
CA ARG A 514 16.74 4.34 -29.68
C ARG A 514 16.70 3.15 -30.64
N GLU A 515 16.49 1.96 -30.11
CA GLU A 515 16.35 0.71 -30.82
C GLU A 515 15.05 0.70 -31.63
N ALA A 516 13.95 1.18 -31.04
CA ALA A 516 12.70 1.42 -31.74
C ALA A 516 12.88 2.38 -32.94
N ARG A 517 13.72 3.42 -32.77
CA ARG A 517 13.96 4.42 -33.80
C ARG A 517 14.79 3.89 -34.97
N ASN A 518 15.85 3.15 -34.68
CA ASN A 518 16.69 2.54 -35.72
C ASN A 518 15.88 1.59 -36.60
N LEU A 519 15.06 0.73 -35.97
CA LEU A 519 14.18 -0.17 -36.69
C LEU A 519 13.16 0.59 -37.55
N PHE A 520 12.60 1.67 -37.03
CA PHE A 520 11.65 2.51 -37.77
C PHE A 520 12.29 3.15 -39.02
N ASP A 521 13.50 3.71 -38.89
CA ASP A 521 14.17 4.37 -40.00
C ASP A 521 14.46 3.39 -41.17
N GLU A 522 14.83 2.15 -40.84
CA GLU A 522 15.13 1.06 -41.79
C GLU A 522 13.89 0.46 -42.50
N MET A 523 12.66 0.80 -42.07
CA MET A 523 11.44 0.28 -42.71
C MET A 523 11.27 0.84 -44.14
N PRO A 524 11.15 0.00 -45.18
CA PRO A 524 10.98 0.46 -46.56
C PRO A 524 9.59 1.06 -46.82
N GLU A 525 8.56 0.54 -46.16
CA GLU A 525 7.22 1.13 -46.15
C GLU A 525 6.80 1.46 -44.72
N LYS A 526 6.25 2.67 -44.52
CA LYS A 526 5.81 3.18 -43.22
C LYS A 526 4.33 3.56 -43.34
N ASN A 527 3.49 2.99 -42.48
CA ASN A 527 2.07 3.35 -42.41
C ASN A 527 1.77 4.17 -41.14
N VAL A 528 0.54 4.69 -41.03
CA VAL A 528 0.14 5.57 -39.91
C VAL A 528 0.33 4.89 -38.54
N PHE A 529 0.17 3.57 -38.45
CA PHE A 529 0.44 2.80 -37.22
C PHE A 529 1.93 2.77 -36.86
N SER A 530 2.84 2.68 -37.84
CA SER A 530 4.28 2.77 -37.63
C SER A 530 4.65 4.11 -37.01
N TRP A 531 4.13 5.21 -37.57
CA TRP A 531 4.34 6.58 -37.09
C TRP A 531 3.78 6.77 -35.66
N ASN A 532 2.55 6.32 -35.41
CA ASN A 532 1.90 6.43 -34.10
C ASN A 532 2.66 5.63 -33.02
N ALA A 533 3.18 4.44 -33.36
CA ALA A 533 3.93 3.61 -32.44
C ALA A 533 5.25 4.26 -32.00
N ILE A 534 6.01 4.82 -32.95
CA ILE A 534 7.30 5.46 -32.62
C ILE A 534 7.12 6.82 -31.91
N ILE A 535 6.09 7.60 -32.25
CA ILE A 535 5.75 8.83 -31.54
C ILE A 535 5.36 8.51 -30.10
N SER A 536 4.51 7.49 -29.88
CA SER A 536 4.14 7.02 -28.55
C SER A 536 5.36 6.54 -27.75
N ALA A 537 6.35 5.92 -28.40
CA ALA A 537 7.59 5.49 -27.77
C ALA A 537 8.40 6.66 -27.20
N HIS A 538 8.62 7.69 -28.01
CA HIS A 538 9.38 8.87 -27.58
C HIS A 538 8.64 9.71 -26.53
N ILE A 539 7.30 9.80 -26.61
CA ILE A 539 6.48 10.45 -25.57
C ILE A 539 6.62 9.71 -24.23
N ARG A 540 6.58 8.37 -24.23
CA ARG A 540 6.73 7.56 -23.01
C ARG A 540 8.11 7.67 -22.38
N THR A 541 9.16 7.86 -23.18
CA THR A 541 10.51 8.12 -22.68
C THR A 541 10.79 9.60 -22.42
N HIS A 542 9.76 10.45 -22.32
CA HIS A 542 9.86 11.90 -22.07
C HIS A 542 10.71 12.70 -23.08
N ASN A 543 10.92 12.17 -24.31
CA ASN A 543 11.70 12.83 -25.35
C ASN A 543 10.78 13.49 -26.40
N LEU A 544 10.14 14.59 -25.99
CA LEU A 544 9.16 15.31 -26.81
C LEU A 544 9.76 15.97 -28.05
N THR A 545 11.03 16.38 -28.01
CA THR A 545 11.73 16.98 -29.14
C THR A 545 11.83 15.99 -30.30
N GLN A 546 12.22 14.75 -30.01
CA GLN A 546 12.31 13.71 -31.02
C GLN A 546 10.92 13.25 -31.49
N ALA A 547 9.94 13.19 -30.58
CA ALA A 547 8.56 12.89 -30.94
C ALA A 547 7.99 13.93 -31.92
N LYS A 548 8.27 15.23 -31.70
CA LYS A 548 7.86 16.30 -32.61
C LYS A 548 8.56 16.24 -33.97
N ALA A 549 9.85 15.95 -34.01
CA ALA A 549 10.59 15.80 -35.27
C ALA A 549 10.02 14.65 -36.13
N ILE A 550 9.59 13.55 -35.49
CA ILE A 550 8.95 12.42 -36.17
C ILE A 550 7.52 12.77 -36.60
N PHE A 551 6.77 13.47 -35.75
CA PHE A 551 5.46 13.97 -36.11
C PHE A 551 5.51 14.88 -37.34
N ASP A 552 6.52 15.75 -37.41
CA ASP A 552 6.68 16.68 -38.53
C ASP A 552 7.05 15.98 -39.84
N SER A 553 7.80 14.87 -39.77
CA SER A 553 8.18 14.08 -40.94
C SER A 553 7.13 13.07 -41.41
N ALA A 554 6.06 12.85 -40.64
CA ALA A 554 4.99 11.93 -41.01
C ALA A 554 4.24 12.40 -42.28
N SER A 555 4.17 11.54 -43.29
CA SER A 555 3.58 11.82 -44.61
C SER A 555 2.06 11.98 -44.58
N VAL A 556 1.37 11.27 -43.67
CA VAL A 556 -0.06 11.38 -43.40
C VAL A 556 -0.26 11.38 -41.90
N ARG A 557 -0.97 12.39 -41.39
CA ARG A 557 -1.30 12.55 -39.96
C ARG A 557 -2.80 12.39 -39.80
N ASP A 558 -3.21 11.37 -39.08
CA ASP A 558 -4.62 11.17 -38.72
C ASP A 558 -4.92 11.79 -37.35
N LEU A 559 -6.19 11.71 -36.95
CA LEU A 559 -6.64 12.24 -35.66
C LEU A 559 -5.90 11.61 -34.48
N VAL A 560 -5.54 10.32 -34.58
CA VAL A 560 -4.80 9.59 -33.53
C VAL A 560 -3.36 10.13 -33.41
N THR A 561 -2.70 10.43 -34.53
CA THR A 561 -1.36 11.04 -34.54
C THR A 561 -1.35 12.40 -33.83
N TYR A 562 -2.34 13.26 -34.11
CA TYR A 562 -2.50 14.55 -33.43
C TYR A 562 -2.83 14.39 -31.94
N ASN A 563 -3.76 13.50 -31.59
CA ASN A 563 -4.15 13.23 -30.21
C ASN A 563 -3.01 12.67 -29.35
N LEU A 564 -2.12 11.82 -29.91
CA LEU A 564 -0.92 11.34 -29.23
C LEU A 564 0.03 12.50 -28.87
N MET A 565 0.35 13.37 -29.83
CA MET A 565 1.20 14.53 -29.58
C MET A 565 0.56 15.51 -28.60
N LEU A 566 -0.74 15.77 -28.75
CA LEU A 566 -1.49 16.65 -27.85
C LEU A 566 -1.44 16.12 -26.40
N SER A 567 -1.72 14.83 -26.21
CA SER A 567 -1.61 14.19 -24.89
C SER A 567 -0.17 14.19 -24.37
N GLY A 568 0.83 14.09 -25.24
CA GLY A 568 2.25 14.18 -24.87
C GLY A 568 2.61 15.56 -24.33
N TYR A 569 2.23 16.62 -25.03
CA TYR A 569 2.49 18.00 -24.62
C TYR A 569 1.74 18.39 -23.34
N VAL A 570 0.49 17.95 -23.16
CA VAL A 570 -0.28 18.26 -21.94
C VAL A 570 0.31 17.59 -20.68
N ARG A 571 0.95 16.41 -20.84
CA ARG A 571 1.53 15.64 -19.73
C ARG A 571 2.83 16.24 -19.17
N VAL A 572 3.60 16.96 -19.97
CA VAL A 572 4.91 17.48 -19.58
C VAL A 572 4.81 18.97 -19.26
N ASP A 573 5.30 19.37 -18.09
CA ASP A 573 5.33 20.78 -17.68
C ASP A 573 6.24 21.60 -18.59
N GLY A 574 5.78 22.80 -18.98
CA GLY A 574 6.51 23.73 -19.85
C GLY A 574 6.26 23.55 -21.35
N CYS A 575 5.43 22.58 -21.75
CA CYS A 575 5.08 22.33 -23.16
C CYS A 575 3.67 22.84 -23.56
N GLU A 576 3.04 23.67 -22.74
CA GLU A 576 1.63 24.00 -22.87
C GLU A 576 1.33 24.91 -24.07
N SER A 577 2.26 25.80 -24.42
CA SER A 577 2.18 26.63 -25.63
C SER A 577 2.12 25.76 -26.90
N TYR A 578 2.98 24.73 -26.98
CA TYR A 578 3.01 23.79 -28.09
C TYR A 578 1.71 22.99 -28.21
N ALA A 579 1.09 22.60 -27.09
CA ALA A 579 -0.22 21.96 -27.10
C ALA A 579 -1.30 22.88 -27.69
N LEU A 580 -1.31 24.17 -27.31
CA LEU A 580 -2.27 25.15 -27.81
C LEU A 580 -2.12 25.43 -29.30
N ASP A 581 -0.87 25.54 -29.77
CA ASP A 581 -0.58 25.77 -31.17
C ASP A 581 -0.97 24.57 -32.03
N LEU A 582 -0.66 23.34 -31.56
CA LEU A 582 -1.06 22.10 -32.23
C LEU A 582 -2.58 21.97 -32.31
N PHE A 583 -3.31 22.27 -31.24
CA PHE A 583 -4.78 22.23 -31.23
C PHE A 583 -5.41 23.24 -32.22
N LYS A 584 -4.80 24.43 -32.38
CA LYS A 584 -5.25 25.42 -33.38
C LYS A 584 -4.90 25.01 -34.82
N GLU A 585 -3.82 24.24 -35.01
CA GLU A 585 -3.38 23.74 -36.31
C GLU A 585 -4.33 22.65 -36.85
N MET A 586 -4.83 21.76 -35.98
CA MET A 586 -5.69 20.62 -36.34
C MET A 586 -6.81 20.96 -37.34
N PRO A 587 -7.70 21.94 -37.08
CA PRO A 587 -8.78 22.28 -38.01
C PRO A 587 -8.35 23.10 -39.24
N ARG A 588 -7.12 23.63 -39.27
CA ARG A 588 -6.59 24.45 -40.38
C ARG A 588 -5.87 23.63 -41.45
N ASN A 589 -5.61 22.35 -41.20
CA ASN A 589 -4.88 21.50 -42.12
C ASN A 589 -5.74 21.09 -43.34
N ARG A 590 -5.10 20.90 -44.51
CA ARG A 590 -5.77 20.67 -45.82
C ARG A 590 -6.66 19.42 -45.85
N SER A 591 -6.46 18.47 -44.94
CA SER A 591 -7.21 17.21 -44.83
C SER A 591 -8.49 17.29 -43.98
N LYS A 592 -8.85 18.44 -43.37
CA LYS A 592 -9.99 18.59 -42.44
C LYS A 592 -10.05 17.44 -41.41
N VAL A 593 -9.02 17.33 -40.57
CA VAL A 593 -9.05 16.41 -39.42
C VAL A 593 -10.04 16.97 -38.39
N GLY A 594 -11.17 16.29 -38.19
CA GLY A 594 -12.20 16.70 -37.23
C GLY A 594 -11.68 16.62 -35.80
N ILE A 595 -11.97 17.63 -34.98
CA ILE A 595 -11.69 17.60 -33.54
C ILE A 595 -12.73 16.69 -32.89
N ASP A 596 -12.28 15.67 -32.15
CA ASP A 596 -13.15 14.76 -31.42
C ASP A 596 -13.26 15.11 -29.92
N GLU A 597 -14.10 14.35 -29.22
CA GLU A 597 -14.29 14.44 -27.78
C GLU A 597 -12.97 14.27 -27.01
N PHE A 598 -12.07 13.39 -27.47
CA PHE A 598 -10.78 13.14 -26.81
C PHE A 598 -9.85 14.36 -26.90
N SER A 599 -9.75 15.00 -28.08
CA SER A 599 -9.00 16.25 -28.25
C SER A 599 -9.53 17.33 -27.30
N LEU A 600 -10.86 17.49 -27.24
CA LEU A 600 -11.52 18.53 -26.43
C LEU A 600 -11.32 18.30 -24.94
N THR A 601 -11.53 17.08 -24.45
CA THR A 601 -11.31 16.73 -23.04
C THR A 601 -9.83 16.84 -22.63
N THR A 602 -8.90 16.54 -23.53
CA THR A 602 -7.46 16.74 -23.32
C THR A 602 -7.12 18.22 -23.14
N MET A 603 -7.71 19.11 -23.95
CA MET A 603 -7.56 20.55 -23.79
C MET A 603 -8.23 21.09 -22.53
N VAL A 604 -9.41 20.59 -22.16
CA VAL A 604 -10.08 20.94 -20.90
C VAL A 604 -9.19 20.59 -19.71
N LYS A 605 -8.54 19.42 -19.71
CA LYS A 605 -7.56 19.02 -18.69
C LYS A 605 -6.34 19.94 -18.64
N LEU A 606 -5.83 20.38 -19.79
CA LEU A 606 -4.75 21.37 -19.85
C LEU A 606 -5.16 22.70 -19.21
N PHE A 607 -6.33 23.22 -19.55
CA PHE A 607 -6.81 24.49 -18.98
C PHE A 607 -7.15 24.38 -17.51
N ALA A 608 -7.59 23.20 -17.04
CA ALA A 608 -7.73 22.89 -15.63
C ALA A 608 -6.38 22.94 -14.89
N LYS A 609 -5.32 22.36 -15.49
CA LYS A 609 -3.95 22.35 -14.96
C LYS A 609 -3.36 23.77 -14.86
N LEU A 610 -3.63 24.61 -15.86
CA LEU A 610 -3.12 25.98 -15.94
C LEU A 610 -4.04 27.04 -15.31
N SER A 611 -5.19 26.64 -14.78
CA SER A 611 -6.24 27.53 -14.26
C SER A 611 -6.68 28.64 -15.26
N MET A 612 -6.71 28.32 -16.56
CA MET A 612 -7.05 29.27 -17.63
C MET A 612 -8.56 29.28 -17.97
N LEU A 613 -9.36 29.94 -17.13
CA LEU A 613 -10.83 29.96 -17.25
C LEU A 613 -11.35 30.42 -18.62
N CYS A 614 -10.78 31.48 -19.20
CA CYS A 614 -11.27 32.07 -20.45
C CYS A 614 -11.18 31.09 -21.62
N HIS A 615 -10.06 30.38 -21.75
CA HIS A 615 -9.85 29.40 -22.81
C HIS A 615 -10.66 28.12 -22.55
N GLY A 616 -10.78 27.70 -21.28
CA GLY A 616 -11.68 26.61 -20.88
C GLY A 616 -13.13 26.87 -21.28
N ARG A 617 -13.65 28.10 -21.08
CA ARG A 617 -15.01 28.50 -21.52
C ARG A 617 -15.19 28.47 -23.04
N GLN A 618 -14.17 28.86 -23.80
CA GLN A 618 -14.21 28.80 -25.27
C GLN A 618 -14.31 27.36 -25.76
N VAL A 619 -13.50 26.45 -25.20
CA VAL A 619 -13.57 25.02 -25.53
C VAL A 619 -14.89 24.42 -25.10
N HIS A 620 -15.39 24.73 -23.90
CA HIS A 620 -16.71 24.28 -23.48
C HIS A 620 -17.83 24.76 -24.42
N SER A 621 -17.82 26.03 -24.84
CA SER A 621 -18.78 26.53 -25.84
C SER A 621 -18.68 25.78 -27.18
N TYR A 622 -17.47 25.41 -27.61
CA TYR A 622 -17.26 24.60 -28.79
C TYR A 622 -17.77 23.15 -28.61
N MET A 623 -17.58 22.55 -27.43
CA MET A 623 -18.12 21.24 -27.07
C MET A 623 -19.65 21.23 -27.16
N VAL A 624 -20.32 22.26 -26.63
CA VAL A 624 -21.78 22.44 -26.73
C VAL A 624 -22.23 22.55 -28.19
N LYS A 625 -21.53 23.36 -29.01
CA LYS A 625 -21.86 23.51 -30.45
C LYS A 625 -21.68 22.21 -31.25
N THR A 626 -20.77 21.34 -30.81
CA THR A 626 -20.48 20.05 -31.47
C THR A 626 -21.17 18.86 -30.81
N ALA A 627 -22.00 19.10 -29.79
CA ALA A 627 -22.68 18.09 -28.98
C ALA A 627 -21.74 17.08 -28.27
N ASN A 628 -20.51 17.49 -27.96
CA ASN A 628 -19.51 16.70 -27.23
C ASN A 628 -19.48 17.04 -25.72
N ASP A 629 -20.43 17.82 -25.20
CA ASP A 629 -20.49 18.28 -23.80
C ASP A 629 -21.22 17.33 -22.85
N LYS A 630 -21.94 16.33 -23.38
CA LYS A 630 -22.89 15.51 -22.61
C LYS A 630 -22.37 14.14 -22.16
N SER A 631 -21.21 13.71 -22.64
CA SER A 631 -20.63 12.43 -22.21
C SER A 631 -20.14 12.51 -20.75
N GLY A 632 -20.14 11.39 -20.02
CA GLY A 632 -19.61 11.36 -18.65
C GLY A 632 -18.15 11.81 -18.54
N PHE A 633 -17.32 11.48 -19.55
CA PHE A 633 -15.94 11.94 -19.63
C PHE A 633 -15.81 13.45 -19.85
N ALA A 634 -16.68 14.05 -20.67
CA ALA A 634 -16.74 15.49 -20.89
C ALA A 634 -17.23 16.23 -19.65
N VAL A 635 -18.33 15.78 -19.05
CA VAL A 635 -18.94 16.39 -17.85
C VAL A 635 -17.96 16.38 -16.67
N SER A 636 -17.36 15.23 -16.35
CA SER A 636 -16.36 15.13 -15.28
C SER A 636 -15.14 16.03 -15.52
N SER A 637 -14.63 16.09 -16.76
CA SER A 637 -13.51 16.95 -17.13
C SER A 637 -13.85 18.45 -17.02
N LEU A 638 -15.07 18.84 -17.42
CA LEU A 638 -15.55 20.22 -17.33
C LEU A 638 -15.77 20.66 -15.88
N ILE A 639 -16.33 19.78 -15.03
CA ILE A 639 -16.47 20.02 -13.59
C ILE A 639 -15.10 20.25 -12.94
N ASP A 640 -14.12 19.38 -13.21
CA ASP A 640 -12.76 19.54 -12.67
C ASP A 640 -12.10 20.84 -13.16
N MET A 641 -12.26 21.18 -14.45
CA MET A 641 -11.74 22.43 -15.02
C MET A 641 -12.33 23.67 -14.36
N TYR A 642 -13.66 23.76 -14.27
CA TYR A 642 -14.31 24.93 -13.68
C TYR A 642 -13.98 25.07 -12.19
N SER A 643 -13.92 23.98 -11.43
CA SER A 643 -13.50 24.04 -10.02
C SER A 643 -12.03 24.45 -9.88
N LYS A 644 -11.08 23.86 -10.63
CA LYS A 644 -9.67 24.29 -10.56
C LYS A 644 -9.43 25.74 -11.00
N CYS A 645 -10.30 26.26 -11.88
CA CYS A 645 -10.29 27.67 -12.27
C CYS A 645 -11.02 28.61 -11.28
N GLY A 646 -11.47 28.12 -10.12
CA GLY A 646 -12.17 28.90 -9.10
C GLY A 646 -13.58 29.37 -9.50
N CYS A 647 -14.24 28.66 -10.43
CA CYS A 647 -15.57 29.00 -10.93
C CYS A 647 -16.60 27.91 -10.59
N PHE A 648 -16.78 27.65 -9.29
CA PHE A 648 -17.65 26.59 -8.80
C PHE A 648 -19.10 26.64 -9.32
N LYS A 649 -19.67 27.85 -9.47
CA LYS A 649 -21.03 28.03 -9.99
C LYS A 649 -21.20 27.42 -11.39
N ALA A 650 -20.21 27.60 -12.27
CA ALA A 650 -20.25 27.04 -13.61
C ALA A 650 -20.09 25.50 -13.59
N ALA A 651 -19.29 24.96 -12.66
CA ALA A 651 -19.22 23.51 -12.45
C ALA A 651 -20.58 22.94 -12.03
N LEU A 652 -21.29 23.61 -11.12
CA LEU A 652 -22.62 23.23 -10.67
C LEU A 652 -23.67 23.32 -11.80
N GLU A 653 -23.58 24.33 -12.67
CA GLU A 653 -24.44 24.46 -13.84
C GLU A 653 -24.22 23.31 -14.85
N VAL A 654 -22.97 22.95 -15.12
CA VAL A 654 -22.62 21.77 -15.96
C VAL A 654 -23.20 20.49 -15.36
N PHE A 655 -23.07 20.31 -14.05
CA PHE A 655 -23.59 19.14 -13.35
C PHE A 655 -25.13 19.05 -13.40
N LYS A 656 -25.84 20.15 -13.16
CA LYS A 656 -27.32 20.21 -13.18
C LYS A 656 -27.89 20.09 -14.59
N GLY A 657 -27.22 20.62 -15.61
CA GLY A 657 -27.65 20.54 -17.00
C GLY A 657 -27.75 19.13 -17.56
N CYS A 658 -27.22 18.13 -16.84
CA CYS A 658 -27.11 16.74 -17.28
C CYS A 658 -28.08 15.77 -16.55
N GLU A 659 -29.10 16.28 -15.85
CA GLU A 659 -30.01 15.62 -14.86
C GLU A 659 -30.60 14.22 -15.18
N ARG A 660 -30.37 13.63 -16.36
CA ARG A 660 -30.80 12.27 -16.73
C ARG A 660 -29.68 11.30 -17.16
N VAL A 661 -28.42 11.74 -17.28
CA VAL A 661 -27.29 10.93 -17.81
C VAL A 661 -25.98 11.23 -17.05
N VAL A 662 -26.04 11.50 -15.75
CA VAL A 662 -24.82 11.72 -14.95
C VAL A 662 -24.33 10.39 -14.41
N ASP A 663 -23.19 9.94 -14.92
CA ASP A 663 -22.50 8.74 -14.42
C ASP A 663 -21.89 8.96 -13.03
N LEU A 664 -21.55 7.85 -12.36
CA LEU A 664 -20.94 7.87 -11.03
C LEU A 664 -19.64 8.72 -11.00
N VAL A 665 -18.87 8.71 -12.08
CA VAL A 665 -17.62 9.48 -12.22
C VAL A 665 -17.89 10.98 -12.14
N SER A 666 -18.91 11.48 -12.83
CA SER A 666 -19.29 12.89 -12.80
C SER A 666 -19.88 13.29 -11.45
N LYS A 667 -20.65 12.42 -10.79
CA LYS A 667 -21.13 12.64 -9.41
C LYS A 667 -19.96 12.75 -8.43
N ASN A 668 -18.97 11.86 -8.51
CA ASN A 668 -17.74 11.91 -7.72
C ASN A 668 -16.91 13.17 -8.00
N ALA A 669 -16.78 13.57 -9.27
CA ALA A 669 -16.10 14.82 -9.65
C ALA A 669 -16.78 16.04 -9.02
N MET A 670 -18.13 16.05 -8.93
CA MET A 670 -18.87 17.12 -8.27
C MET A 670 -18.66 17.14 -6.75
N VAL A 671 -18.64 15.97 -6.09
CA VAL A 671 -18.31 15.88 -4.65
C VAL A 671 -16.88 16.39 -4.40
N ALA A 672 -15.91 15.99 -5.23
CA ALA A 672 -14.54 16.48 -5.15
C ALA A 672 -14.45 18.00 -5.36
N ALA A 673 -15.21 18.55 -6.31
CA ALA A 673 -15.32 20.00 -6.52
C ALA A 673 -15.89 20.71 -5.30
N CYS A 674 -16.98 20.19 -4.69
CA CYS A 674 -17.55 20.77 -3.47
C CYS A 674 -16.51 20.77 -2.32
N CYS A 675 -15.79 19.67 -2.14
CA CYS A 675 -14.72 19.57 -1.15
C CYS A 675 -13.61 20.60 -1.39
N ARG A 676 -13.17 20.80 -2.64
CA ARG A 676 -12.09 21.74 -2.98
C ARG A 676 -12.44 23.20 -2.67
N GLU A 677 -13.70 23.58 -2.88
CA GLU A 677 -14.18 24.94 -2.66
C GLU A 677 -14.63 25.20 -1.22
N GLY A 678 -14.62 24.16 -0.36
CA GLY A 678 -15.05 24.25 1.03
C GLY A 678 -16.57 24.15 1.24
N GLU A 679 -17.34 23.82 0.21
CA GLU A 679 -18.79 23.63 0.24
C GLU A 679 -19.18 22.24 0.78
N MET A 680 -18.70 21.93 2.00
CA MET A 680 -18.84 20.59 2.61
C MET A 680 -20.29 20.18 2.84
N ASP A 681 -21.20 21.12 3.09
CA ASP A 681 -22.63 20.84 3.29
C ASP A 681 -23.30 20.38 2.00
N LEU A 682 -22.93 20.98 0.86
CA LEU A 682 -23.44 20.57 -0.44
C LEU A 682 -22.88 19.21 -0.84
N ALA A 683 -21.60 18.95 -0.56
CA ALA A 683 -20.96 17.65 -0.77
C ALA A 683 -21.71 16.53 -0.03
N LEU A 684 -22.00 16.73 1.26
CA LEU A 684 -22.77 15.78 2.06
C LEU A 684 -24.19 15.59 1.55
N LYS A 685 -24.88 16.67 1.16
CA LYS A 685 -26.25 16.57 0.62
C LYS A 685 -26.27 15.75 -0.67
N LEU A 686 -25.30 15.95 -1.56
CA LEU A 686 -25.19 15.16 -2.79
C LEU A 686 -24.88 13.69 -2.49
N PHE A 687 -23.94 13.43 -1.58
CA PHE A 687 -23.57 12.07 -1.16
C PHE A 687 -24.76 11.26 -0.66
N TRP A 688 -25.56 11.82 0.26
CA TRP A 688 -26.70 11.10 0.82
C TRP A 688 -27.93 11.06 -0.09
N ARG A 689 -28.03 11.98 -1.06
CA ARG A 689 -29.13 11.97 -2.03
C ARG A 689 -28.96 10.87 -3.08
N GLU A 690 -27.72 10.54 -3.44
CA GLU A 690 -27.40 9.61 -4.51
C GLU A 690 -26.86 8.30 -3.93
N ASN A 691 -27.69 7.24 -3.86
CA ASN A 691 -27.29 5.95 -3.26
C ASN A 691 -26.04 5.32 -3.90
N GLU A 692 -25.77 5.60 -5.18
CA GLU A 692 -24.61 5.10 -5.92
C GLU A 692 -23.28 5.65 -5.41
N LEU A 693 -23.29 6.77 -4.66
CA LEU A 693 -22.10 7.34 -4.03
C LEU A 693 -21.72 6.65 -2.71
N ASN A 694 -22.45 5.61 -2.26
CA ASN A 694 -22.03 4.83 -1.11
C ASN A 694 -20.94 3.81 -1.47
N ASP A 695 -19.83 4.28 -2.04
CA ASP A 695 -18.68 3.49 -2.46
C ASP A 695 -17.37 4.00 -1.83
N THR A 696 -16.30 3.19 -1.92
CA THR A 696 -15.00 3.55 -1.31
C THR A 696 -14.43 4.85 -1.88
N VAL A 697 -14.67 5.15 -3.16
CA VAL A 697 -14.14 6.36 -3.82
C VAL A 697 -14.78 7.62 -3.23
N SER A 698 -16.11 7.67 -3.16
CA SER A 698 -16.86 8.81 -2.64
C SER A 698 -16.56 9.06 -1.16
N TRP A 699 -16.50 7.99 -0.34
CA TRP A 699 -16.09 8.09 1.07
C TRP A 699 -14.69 8.67 1.23
N ASN A 700 -13.72 8.21 0.42
CA ASN A 700 -12.36 8.75 0.42
C ASN A 700 -12.31 10.22 -0.02
N THR A 701 -13.12 10.61 -1.00
CA THR A 701 -13.25 12.01 -1.44
C THR A 701 -13.79 12.90 -0.32
N LEU A 702 -14.79 12.45 0.44
CA LEU A 702 -15.32 13.20 1.59
C LEU A 702 -14.30 13.28 2.74
N ILE A 703 -13.67 12.16 3.11
CA ILE A 703 -12.67 12.11 4.18
C ILE A 703 -11.51 13.05 3.85
N SER A 704 -10.93 12.96 2.65
CA SER A 704 -9.86 13.85 2.20
C SER A 704 -10.33 15.31 2.13
N GLY A 705 -11.55 15.56 1.67
CA GLY A 705 -12.15 16.89 1.64
C GLY A 705 -12.27 17.54 3.02
N TYR A 706 -12.71 16.79 4.04
CA TYR A 706 -12.73 17.28 5.42
C TYR A 706 -11.34 17.64 5.94
N VAL A 707 -10.33 16.81 5.63
CA VAL A 707 -8.94 17.07 6.04
C VAL A 707 -8.40 18.34 5.38
N GLN A 708 -8.61 18.52 4.07
CA GLN A 708 -8.16 19.68 3.31
C GLN A 708 -8.76 20.99 3.85
N ASN A 709 -10.00 20.97 4.33
CA ASN A 709 -10.70 22.12 4.88
C ASN A 709 -10.50 22.31 6.39
N GLY A 710 -9.60 21.56 7.03
CA GLY A 710 -9.29 21.70 8.45
C GLY A 710 -10.30 21.06 9.42
N TYR A 711 -11.31 20.36 8.91
CA TYR A 711 -12.31 19.63 9.69
C TYR A 711 -11.84 18.20 10.00
N ALA A 712 -10.66 18.08 10.59
CA ALA A 712 -10.02 16.79 10.81
C ALA A 712 -10.85 15.84 11.70
N VAL A 713 -11.63 16.35 12.65
CA VAL A 713 -12.51 15.52 13.52
C VAL A 713 -13.66 14.90 12.72
N GLU A 714 -14.24 15.66 11.79
CA GLU A 714 -15.32 15.23 10.89
C GLU A 714 -14.84 14.15 9.91
N SER A 715 -13.56 14.16 9.56
CA SER A 715 -12.96 13.09 8.75
C SER A 715 -13.01 11.72 9.46
N PHE A 716 -12.74 11.68 10.77
CA PHE A 716 -12.85 10.44 11.56
C PHE A 716 -14.32 10.01 11.75
N LYS A 717 -15.24 10.95 11.96
CA LYS A 717 -16.68 10.64 12.01
C LYS A 717 -17.15 10.02 10.68
N SER A 718 -16.65 10.53 9.55
CA SER A 718 -16.96 9.99 8.23
C SER A 718 -16.36 8.59 8.03
N PHE A 719 -15.15 8.34 8.52
CA PHE A 719 -14.56 6.99 8.54
C PHE A 719 -15.38 6.00 9.38
N VAL A 720 -15.86 6.40 10.56
CA VAL A 720 -16.76 5.54 11.36
C VAL A 720 -18.05 5.24 10.59
N ARG A 721 -18.67 6.24 9.98
CA ARG A 721 -19.88 6.04 9.16
C ARG A 721 -19.62 5.15 7.95
N MET A 722 -18.45 5.23 7.33
CA MET A 722 -18.04 4.33 6.25
C MET A 722 -18.05 2.87 6.71
N MET A 723 -17.51 2.60 7.91
CA MET A 723 -17.53 1.26 8.52
C MET A 723 -18.95 0.80 8.87
N ASP A 724 -19.77 1.70 9.44
CA ASP A 724 -21.16 1.40 9.80
C ASP A 724 -22.03 1.05 8.56
N ASN A 725 -21.66 1.58 7.38
CA ASN A 725 -22.30 1.28 6.10
C ASN A 725 -21.73 0.03 5.40
N GLY A 726 -20.80 -0.69 6.03
CA GLY A 726 -20.19 -1.91 5.48
C GLY A 726 -19.24 -1.69 4.30
N VAL A 727 -18.78 -0.44 4.08
CA VAL A 727 -17.83 -0.13 2.99
C VAL A 727 -16.41 -0.34 3.48
N MET A 728 -15.65 -1.17 2.76
CA MET A 728 -14.25 -1.47 3.09
C MET A 728 -13.35 -0.26 2.82
N TRP A 729 -12.51 0.04 3.79
CA TRP A 729 -11.44 1.03 3.69
C TRP A 729 -10.30 0.54 2.79
N ASN A 730 -9.49 1.48 2.30
CA ASN A 730 -8.29 1.17 1.54
C ASN A 730 -7.13 2.10 1.93
N GLU A 731 -6.03 2.02 1.17
CA GLU A 731 -4.80 2.74 1.45
C GLU A 731 -5.00 4.28 1.42
N HIS A 732 -5.84 4.77 0.50
CA HIS A 732 -6.19 6.19 0.42
C HIS A 732 -6.98 6.67 1.64
N THR A 733 -7.83 5.81 2.22
CA THR A 733 -8.56 6.11 3.47
C THR A 733 -7.57 6.40 4.58
N PHE A 734 -6.60 5.51 4.80
CA PHE A 734 -5.62 5.65 5.87
C PHE A 734 -4.63 6.79 5.63
N ALA A 735 -4.17 7.03 4.40
CA ALA A 735 -3.35 8.19 4.08
C ALA A 735 -4.04 9.51 4.47
N SER A 736 -5.34 9.63 4.18
CA SER A 736 -6.15 10.80 4.56
C SER A 736 -6.28 10.93 6.08
N LEU A 737 -6.56 9.83 6.79
CA LEU A 737 -6.67 9.83 8.26
C LEU A 737 -5.35 10.11 8.97
N LEU A 738 -4.22 9.64 8.43
CA LEU A 738 -2.88 9.96 8.94
C LEU A 738 -2.59 11.46 8.77
N SER A 739 -2.93 12.04 7.62
CA SER A 739 -2.86 13.49 7.42
C SER A 739 -3.73 14.26 8.43
N ALA A 740 -4.94 13.77 8.71
CA ALA A 740 -5.81 14.32 9.76
C ALA A 740 -5.17 14.24 11.16
N CYS A 741 -4.57 13.11 11.52
CA CYS A 741 -3.83 12.92 12.78
C CYS A 741 -2.66 13.90 12.92
N SER A 742 -1.91 14.08 11.83
CA SER A 742 -0.76 14.98 11.75
C SER A 742 -1.18 16.44 11.96
N GLY A 743 -2.28 16.87 11.31
CA GLY A 743 -2.87 18.19 11.48
C GLY A 743 -3.37 18.45 12.90
N LEU A 744 -4.01 17.46 13.53
CA LEU A 744 -4.48 17.55 14.92
C LEU A 744 -3.36 17.44 15.97
N ARG A 745 -2.17 16.98 15.58
CA ARG A 745 -1.05 16.62 16.48
C ARG A 745 -1.48 15.66 17.59
N ASN A 746 -2.43 14.76 17.29
CA ASN A 746 -2.95 13.81 18.25
C ASN A 746 -2.22 12.46 18.13
N LEU A 747 -1.17 12.30 18.94
CA LEU A 747 -0.34 11.09 18.93
C LEU A 747 -1.11 9.81 19.27
N LYS A 748 -2.14 9.89 20.13
CA LYS A 748 -2.94 8.73 20.51
C LYS A 748 -3.69 8.17 19.30
N LEU A 749 -4.42 9.04 18.61
CA LEU A 749 -5.17 8.68 17.40
C LEU A 749 -4.23 8.22 16.29
N GLY A 750 -3.07 8.88 16.14
CA GLY A 750 -2.02 8.46 15.22
C GLY A 750 -1.53 7.02 15.48
N LYS A 751 -1.34 6.64 16.74
CA LYS A 751 -0.97 5.25 17.12
C LYS A 751 -2.08 4.24 16.83
N GLU A 752 -3.34 4.60 17.08
CA GLU A 752 -4.50 3.74 16.80
C GLU A 752 -4.62 3.46 15.30
N ILE A 753 -4.49 4.50 14.47
CA ILE A 753 -4.50 4.38 13.01
C ILE A 753 -3.28 3.60 12.52
N HIS A 754 -2.08 3.88 13.03
CA HIS A 754 -0.87 3.13 12.69
C HIS A 754 -0.98 1.64 13.05
N ALA A 755 -1.53 1.29 14.21
CA ALA A 755 -1.79 -0.11 14.57
C ALA A 755 -2.79 -0.78 13.61
N CYS A 756 -3.80 -0.04 13.15
CA CYS A 756 -4.74 -0.54 12.13
C CYS A 756 -4.05 -0.77 10.78
N VAL A 757 -3.17 0.13 10.35
CA VAL A 757 -2.34 -0.05 9.14
C VAL A 757 -1.49 -1.32 9.25
N LEU A 758 -0.80 -1.51 10.37
CA LEU A 758 0.04 -2.69 10.61
C LEU A 758 -0.76 -3.99 10.64
N LYS A 759 -1.94 -4.00 11.29
CA LYS A 759 -2.82 -5.18 11.36
C LYS A 759 -3.28 -5.65 9.98
N ASN A 760 -3.41 -4.73 9.02
CA ASN A 760 -3.86 -5.02 7.67
C ASN A 760 -2.71 -5.09 6.65
N GLY A 761 -1.45 -4.97 7.07
CA GLY A 761 -0.27 -5.09 6.21
C GLY A 761 -0.14 -4.02 5.12
N MET A 762 -0.63 -2.80 5.38
CA MET A 762 -0.57 -1.67 4.41
C MET A 762 0.63 -0.73 4.67
N ASP A 763 1.51 -1.06 5.61
CA ASP A 763 2.69 -0.28 6.00
C ASP A 763 3.76 -0.23 4.91
N SER A 764 3.72 -1.13 3.93
CA SER A 764 4.61 -1.12 2.77
C SER A 764 4.25 -0.08 1.70
N ASN A 765 3.07 0.56 1.78
CA ASN A 765 2.70 1.62 0.84
C ASN A 765 3.48 2.91 1.18
N PRO A 766 4.30 3.47 0.27
CA PRO A 766 5.13 4.66 0.55
C PRO A 766 4.34 5.90 0.98
N TYR A 767 3.10 6.05 0.54
CA TYR A 767 2.22 7.16 0.93
C TYR A 767 1.70 7.00 2.37
N ILE A 768 1.45 5.76 2.80
CA ILE A 768 1.08 5.47 4.18
C ILE A 768 2.30 5.57 5.10
N GLU A 769 3.44 5.01 4.69
CA GLU A 769 4.71 5.09 5.43
C GLU A 769 5.11 6.55 5.69
N SER A 770 5.14 7.38 4.64
CA SER A 770 5.42 8.81 4.78
C SER A 770 4.39 9.52 5.66
N GLY A 771 3.11 9.16 5.57
CA GLY A 771 2.06 9.67 6.46
C GLY A 771 2.26 9.29 7.92
N ILE A 772 2.71 8.06 8.21
CA ILE A 772 3.04 7.60 9.57
C ILE A 772 4.24 8.40 10.11
N ILE A 773 5.30 8.53 9.31
CA ILE A 773 6.49 9.32 9.66
C ILE A 773 6.08 10.75 9.98
N ASP A 774 5.28 11.39 9.10
CA ASP A 774 4.80 12.76 9.29
C ASP A 774 3.99 12.92 10.59
N VAL A 775 3.11 11.97 10.92
CA VAL A 775 2.37 11.96 12.19
C VAL A 775 3.32 11.95 13.39
N TYR A 776 4.29 11.04 13.43
CA TYR A 776 5.23 10.97 14.56
C TYR A 776 6.15 12.19 14.63
N CYS A 777 6.61 12.71 13.49
CA CYS A 777 7.38 13.93 13.40
C CYS A 777 6.62 15.14 13.95
N LYS A 778 5.40 15.41 13.45
CA LYS A 778 4.58 16.57 13.87
C LYS A 778 4.07 16.46 15.31
N CYS A 779 3.90 15.24 15.82
CA CYS A 779 3.58 14.98 17.22
C CYS A 779 4.79 15.03 18.18
N GLY A 780 6.00 15.30 17.66
CA GLY A 780 7.21 15.50 18.46
C GLY A 780 8.01 14.23 18.79
N ASN A 781 7.64 13.07 18.23
CA ASN A 781 8.35 11.80 18.42
C ASN A 781 9.23 11.44 17.21
N VAL A 782 10.15 12.33 16.84
CA VAL A 782 11.02 12.16 15.67
C VAL A 782 11.94 10.95 15.80
N LYS A 783 12.37 10.55 17.00
CA LYS A 783 13.21 9.34 17.18
C LYS A 783 12.51 8.06 16.72
N TYR A 784 11.22 7.95 16.99
CA TYR A 784 10.44 6.80 16.52
C TYR A 784 10.18 6.90 15.01
N ALA A 785 9.90 8.11 14.50
CA ALA A 785 9.78 8.35 13.06
C ALA A 785 11.09 7.98 12.32
N GLU A 786 12.25 8.31 12.88
CA GLU A 786 13.57 7.95 12.38
C GLU A 786 13.77 6.44 12.38
N SER A 787 13.34 5.73 13.44
CA SER A 787 13.42 4.26 13.46
C SER A 787 12.58 3.60 12.35
N ILE A 788 11.43 4.19 12.01
CA ILE A 788 10.58 3.72 10.90
C ILE A 788 11.26 4.04 9.56
N TYR A 789 11.77 5.27 9.40
CA TYR A 789 12.47 5.71 8.19
C TYR A 789 13.71 4.87 7.89
N LEU A 790 14.55 4.60 8.90
CA LEU A 790 15.74 3.74 8.76
C LEU A 790 15.39 2.27 8.55
N GLY A 791 14.21 1.83 9.02
CA GLY A 791 13.69 0.48 8.78
C GLY A 791 13.11 0.28 7.39
N SER A 792 12.83 1.35 6.64
CA SER A 792 12.30 1.28 5.27
C SER A 792 13.40 0.87 4.28
N ARG A 793 13.14 -0.20 3.51
CA ARG A 793 14.12 -0.78 2.56
C ARG A 793 14.08 -0.13 1.17
N ILE A 794 13.07 0.70 0.90
CA ILE A 794 12.99 1.57 -0.28
C ILE A 794 12.84 2.98 0.28
N GLY A 795 13.95 3.70 0.42
CA GLY A 795 13.89 5.11 0.82
C GLY A 795 13.08 5.90 -0.21
N SER A 796 11.80 6.14 0.08
CA SER A 796 10.95 6.89 -0.83
C SER A 796 11.25 8.38 -0.67
N PRO A 797 11.31 9.17 -1.77
CA PRO A 797 11.47 10.62 -1.68
C PRO A 797 10.42 11.28 -0.78
N PHE A 798 9.22 10.68 -0.66
CA PHE A 798 8.13 11.12 0.21
C PHE A 798 8.43 10.90 1.71
N SER A 799 8.98 9.74 2.08
CA SER A 799 9.42 9.43 3.44
C SER A 799 10.58 10.36 3.86
N THR A 800 11.55 10.57 2.96
CA THR A 800 12.66 11.50 3.17
C THR A 800 12.16 12.93 3.34
N SER A 801 11.19 13.36 2.51
CA SER A 801 10.56 14.68 2.64
C SER A 801 9.91 14.87 4.00
N SER A 802 9.21 13.85 4.50
CA SER A 802 8.54 13.87 5.81
C SER A 802 9.55 13.94 6.97
N MET A 803 10.69 13.25 6.85
CA MET A 803 11.80 13.35 7.81
C MET A 803 12.48 14.72 7.80
N ILE A 804 12.70 15.32 6.63
CA ILE A 804 13.24 16.69 6.52
C ILE A 804 12.31 17.67 7.25
N VAL A 805 11.01 17.59 7.00
CA VAL A 805 9.99 18.40 7.71
C VAL A 805 10.09 18.17 9.23
N GLY A 806 10.20 16.91 9.67
CA GLY A 806 10.34 16.56 11.08
C GLY A 806 11.58 17.16 11.74
N TYR A 807 12.75 17.02 11.12
CA TYR A 807 13.99 17.58 11.63
C TYR A 807 13.98 19.11 11.64
N SER A 808 13.46 19.74 10.59
CA SER A 808 13.29 21.19 10.55
C SER A 808 12.34 21.70 11.65
N LEU A 809 11.27 20.97 11.97
CA LEU A 809 10.36 21.33 13.06
C LEU A 809 11.01 21.23 14.44
N GLN A 810 11.94 20.29 14.64
CA GLN A 810 12.71 20.15 15.88
C GLN A 810 13.95 21.04 15.95
N GLY A 811 14.30 21.74 14.87
CA GLY A 811 15.49 22.58 14.79
C GLY A 811 16.80 21.80 14.54
N ASN A 812 16.74 20.51 14.19
CA ASN A 812 17.93 19.75 13.79
C ASN A 812 18.23 20.00 12.30
N MET A 813 18.70 21.20 12.00
CA MET A 813 18.92 21.63 10.61
C MET A 813 20.10 20.92 9.93
N ALA A 814 21.02 20.34 10.70
CA ALA A 814 22.14 19.58 10.14
C ALA A 814 21.64 18.29 9.45
N GLU A 815 20.83 17.48 10.14
CA GLU A 815 20.25 16.28 9.54
C GLU A 815 19.21 16.60 8.47
N ALA A 816 18.42 17.67 8.65
CA ALA A 816 17.49 18.13 7.62
C ALA A 816 18.22 18.50 6.32
N ARG A 817 19.34 19.23 6.40
CA ARG A 817 20.16 19.59 5.24
C ARG A 817 20.81 18.36 4.61
N ARG A 818 21.34 17.43 5.41
CA ARG A 818 21.95 16.19 4.91
C ARG A 818 20.96 15.36 4.09
N LEU A 819 19.73 15.18 4.58
CA LEU A 819 18.68 14.46 3.86
C LEU A 819 18.21 15.22 2.62
N PHE A 820 18.10 16.54 2.70
CA PHE A 820 17.75 17.38 1.56
C PHE A 820 18.75 17.28 0.41
N ASP A 821 20.05 17.25 0.73
CA ASP A 821 21.12 17.10 -0.27
C ASP A 821 21.12 15.73 -0.93
N SER A 822 20.64 14.69 -0.23
CA SER A 822 20.52 13.34 -0.78
C SER A 822 19.41 13.18 -1.82
N LEU A 823 18.49 14.13 -1.94
CA LEU A 823 17.40 14.09 -2.93
C LEU A 823 17.90 14.54 -4.32
N GLU A 824 17.73 13.69 -5.33
CA GLU A 824 18.01 14.01 -6.75
C GLU A 824 17.10 15.14 -7.25
N GLU A 825 15.79 15.03 -6.99
CA GLU A 825 14.78 16.05 -7.27
C GLU A 825 14.20 16.61 -5.97
N LYS A 826 14.17 17.93 -5.85
CA LYS A 826 13.68 18.64 -4.65
C LYS A 826 12.33 19.26 -4.95
N ASN A 827 11.32 18.87 -4.18
CA ASN A 827 9.98 19.45 -4.31
C ASN A 827 9.82 20.71 -3.43
N ALA A 828 8.77 21.48 -3.67
CA ALA A 828 8.49 22.71 -2.93
C ALA A 828 8.29 22.50 -1.41
N ILE A 829 7.86 21.31 -0.99
CA ILE A 829 7.63 20.96 0.43
C ILE A 829 8.96 20.96 1.19
N VAL A 830 9.99 20.29 0.67
CA VAL A 830 11.30 20.20 1.35
C VAL A 830 12.05 21.53 1.34
N TRP A 831 11.90 22.31 0.26
CA TRP A 831 12.39 23.69 0.20
C TRP A 831 11.76 24.54 1.30
N THR A 832 10.42 24.57 1.36
CA THR A 832 9.66 25.33 2.38
C THR A 832 10.03 24.91 3.79
N ALA A 833 10.22 23.61 4.04
CA ALA A 833 10.61 23.08 5.33
C ALA A 833 11.97 23.63 5.79
N LEU A 834 12.98 23.63 4.92
CA LEU A 834 14.29 24.18 5.24
C LEU A 834 14.25 25.68 5.51
N PHE A 835 13.60 26.46 4.64
CA PHE A 835 13.45 27.91 4.83
C PHE A 835 12.76 28.22 6.17
N THR A 836 11.65 27.54 6.47
CA THR A 836 10.93 27.73 7.73
C THR A 836 11.78 27.32 8.94
N GLY A 837 12.55 26.25 8.83
CA GLY A 837 13.45 25.77 9.88
C GLY A 837 14.58 26.75 10.18
N TYR A 838 15.27 27.25 9.17
CA TYR A 838 16.35 28.23 9.35
C TYR A 838 15.84 29.58 9.88
N VAL A 839 14.65 30.04 9.44
CA VAL A 839 14.03 31.26 9.99
C VAL A 839 13.77 31.11 11.48
N LYS A 840 13.25 29.97 11.93
CA LYS A 840 12.98 29.70 13.35
C LYS A 840 14.25 29.75 14.22
N LEU A 841 15.37 29.29 13.69
CA LEU A 841 16.67 29.35 14.38
C LEU A 841 17.39 30.68 14.18
N GLN A 842 16.83 31.61 13.40
CA GLN A 842 17.42 32.91 13.06
C GLN A 842 18.78 32.79 12.34
N HIS A 843 18.97 31.72 11.55
CA HIS A 843 20.18 31.53 10.75
C HIS A 843 20.04 32.26 9.40
N CYS A 844 20.11 33.59 9.41
CA CYS A 844 19.81 34.42 8.24
C CYS A 844 20.74 34.20 7.05
N GLU A 845 22.03 33.99 7.28
CA GLU A 845 23.02 33.73 6.22
C GLU A 845 22.66 32.47 5.40
N ALA A 846 22.34 31.37 6.08
CA ALA A 846 21.91 30.12 5.45
C ALA A 846 20.64 30.29 4.60
N ILE A 847 19.73 31.21 4.97
CA ILE A 847 18.50 31.49 4.22
C ILE A 847 18.84 32.19 2.89
N PHE A 848 19.74 33.17 2.92
CA PHE A 848 20.15 33.87 1.69
C PHE A 848 20.92 32.95 0.75
N GLU A 849 21.81 32.10 1.28
CA GLU A 849 22.48 31.06 0.51
C GLU A 849 21.49 30.07 -0.12
N LEU A 850 20.54 29.57 0.68
CA LEU A 850 19.51 28.64 0.21
C LEU A 850 18.62 29.28 -0.87
N PHE A 851 18.33 30.57 -0.78
CA PHE A 851 17.57 31.30 -1.81
C PHE A 851 18.35 31.49 -3.11
N SER A 852 19.66 31.74 -3.02
CA SER A 852 20.54 31.75 -4.18
C SER A 852 20.63 30.37 -4.84
N GLU A 853 20.73 29.32 -4.03
CA GLU A 853 20.70 27.93 -4.48
C GLU A 853 19.38 27.61 -5.21
N PHE A 854 18.23 27.93 -4.60
CA PHE A 854 16.92 27.75 -5.22
C PHE A 854 16.85 28.42 -6.60
N ARG A 855 17.25 29.70 -6.68
CA ARG A 855 17.18 30.48 -7.92
C ARG A 855 18.13 29.99 -9.03
N SER A 856 19.23 29.35 -8.68
CA SER A 856 20.21 28.87 -9.66
C SER A 856 19.89 27.48 -10.18
N LYS A 857 19.25 26.64 -9.35
CA LYS A 857 18.95 25.24 -9.68
C LYS A 857 17.51 25.02 -10.16
N GLU A 858 16.56 25.82 -9.68
CA GLU A 858 15.13 25.66 -9.99
C GLU A 858 14.68 26.67 -11.05
N ALA A 859 13.95 26.18 -12.06
CA ALA A 859 13.36 27.04 -13.10
C ALA A 859 12.02 27.67 -12.69
N MET A 860 11.43 27.22 -11.57
CA MET A 860 10.11 27.63 -11.10
C MET A 860 10.14 28.87 -10.22
N VAL A 861 9.01 29.58 -10.17
CA VAL A 861 8.83 30.73 -9.26
C VAL A 861 8.74 30.20 -7.82
N PRO A 862 9.48 30.78 -6.85
CA PRO A 862 9.41 30.36 -5.46
C PRO A 862 8.00 30.51 -4.87
N ASP A 863 7.59 29.53 -4.07
CA ASP A 863 6.35 29.58 -3.32
C ASP A 863 6.30 30.81 -2.38
N SER A 864 5.07 31.30 -2.13
CA SER A 864 4.85 32.47 -1.26
C SER A 864 5.48 32.32 0.13
N LEU A 865 5.49 31.10 0.68
CA LEU A 865 6.09 30.79 1.98
C LEU A 865 7.63 30.91 1.99
N ILE A 866 8.30 30.60 0.88
CA ILE A 866 9.75 30.77 0.74
C ILE A 866 10.06 32.26 0.75
N LEU A 867 9.35 33.06 -0.04
CA LEU A 867 9.53 34.51 -0.09
C LEU A 867 9.22 35.17 1.26
N ILE A 868 8.16 34.75 1.96
CA ILE A 868 7.87 35.19 3.34
C ILE A 868 9.03 34.86 4.28
N SER A 869 9.63 33.67 4.15
CA SER A 869 10.78 33.25 4.97
C SER A 869 12.01 34.12 4.72
N VAL A 870 12.30 34.45 3.46
CA VAL A 870 13.39 35.36 3.08
C VAL A 870 13.12 36.78 3.58
N LEU A 871 11.89 37.27 3.47
CA LEU A 871 11.49 38.57 4.04
C LEU A 871 11.63 38.58 5.56
N GLY A 872 11.31 37.47 6.23
CA GLY A 872 11.53 37.29 7.66
C GLY A 872 13.01 37.37 8.04
N ALA A 873 13.91 36.75 7.26
CA ALA A 873 15.35 36.88 7.45
C ALA A 873 15.83 38.33 7.26
N CYS A 874 15.35 39.03 6.22
CA CYS A 874 15.62 40.46 6.04
C CYS A 874 15.12 41.29 7.23
N ALA A 875 13.96 40.95 7.80
CA ALA A 875 13.40 41.63 8.95
C ALA A 875 14.22 41.40 10.23
N LEU A 876 14.77 40.20 10.43
CA LEU A 876 15.64 39.85 11.55
C LEU A 876 16.99 40.58 11.50
N GLU A 877 17.60 40.67 10.31
CA GLU A 877 18.87 41.38 10.08
C GLU A 877 18.70 42.90 9.90
N ALA A 878 17.46 43.41 9.91
CA ALA A 878 17.12 44.79 9.52
C ALA A 878 17.71 45.19 8.14
N ALA A 879 17.77 44.22 7.21
CA ALA A 879 18.44 44.36 5.91
C ALA A 879 17.50 44.94 4.83
N LEU A 880 17.48 46.27 4.70
CA LEU A 880 16.61 46.97 3.76
C LEU A 880 16.89 46.66 2.27
N SER A 881 18.16 46.53 1.88
CA SER A 881 18.55 46.35 0.47
C SER A 881 18.09 45.00 -0.09
N PRO A 882 18.37 43.84 0.55
CA PRO A 882 17.82 42.56 0.14
C PRO A 882 16.29 42.53 0.15
N GLY A 883 15.64 43.12 1.16
CA GLY A 883 14.18 43.20 1.23
C GLY A 883 13.54 43.94 0.04
N LYS A 884 14.14 45.06 -0.41
CA LYS A 884 13.71 45.78 -1.62
C LYS A 884 13.88 44.96 -2.90
N GLN A 885 14.95 44.18 -3.00
CA GLN A 885 15.17 43.31 -4.16
C GLN A 885 14.09 42.22 -4.25
N ILE A 886 13.71 41.62 -3.13
CA ILE A 886 12.63 40.62 -3.07
C ILE A 886 11.27 41.25 -3.41
N HIS A 887 10.96 42.44 -2.89
CA HIS A 887 9.73 43.14 -3.27
C HIS A 887 9.69 43.47 -4.78
N GLY A 888 10.82 43.92 -5.35
CA GLY A 888 10.93 44.12 -6.81
C GLY A 888 10.79 42.83 -7.61
N TYR A 889 11.26 41.70 -7.07
CA TYR A 889 11.07 40.38 -7.67
C TYR A 889 9.60 39.94 -7.67
N VAL A 890 8.90 40.06 -6.53
CA VAL A 890 7.45 39.78 -6.41
C VAL A 890 6.66 40.56 -7.45
N PHE A 891 6.96 41.85 -7.60
CA PHE A 891 6.30 42.71 -8.58
C PHE A 891 6.59 42.28 -10.02
N ARG A 892 7.86 42.01 -10.36
CA ARG A 892 8.26 41.63 -11.73
C ARG A 892 7.67 40.28 -12.16
N MET A 893 7.55 39.34 -11.24
CA MET A 893 6.98 38.01 -11.50
C MET A 893 5.45 38.01 -11.47
N GLY A 894 4.80 39.15 -11.19
CA GLY A 894 3.34 39.25 -11.13
C GLY A 894 2.72 38.41 -10.00
N ILE A 895 3.48 38.13 -8.93
CA ILE A 895 2.98 37.34 -7.81
C ILE A 895 1.98 38.19 -7.03
N THR A 896 0.75 37.70 -6.91
CA THR A 896 -0.30 38.37 -6.11
C THR A 896 0.06 38.32 -4.63
N MET A 897 0.17 39.48 -3.99
CA MET A 897 0.40 39.58 -2.55
C MET A 897 -0.88 39.23 -1.79
N ASP A 898 -0.90 38.07 -1.15
CA ASP A 898 -1.95 37.70 -0.20
C ASP A 898 -1.76 38.44 1.15
N LYS A 899 -2.69 38.24 2.08
CA LYS A 899 -2.64 38.88 3.41
C LYS A 899 -1.33 38.56 4.13
N LYS A 900 -0.85 37.31 4.06
CA LYS A 900 0.40 36.86 4.73
C LYS A 900 1.66 37.49 4.15
N MET A 901 1.78 37.53 2.82
CA MET A 901 2.87 38.19 2.12
C MET A 901 2.90 39.69 2.45
N SER A 902 1.73 40.32 2.46
CA SER A 902 1.60 41.74 2.81
C SER A 902 2.06 42.00 4.25
N THR A 903 1.63 41.18 5.21
CA THR A 903 2.11 41.26 6.60
C THR A 903 3.62 41.09 6.70
N ALA A 904 4.22 40.13 5.99
CA ALA A 904 5.67 39.91 5.99
C ALA A 904 6.44 41.09 5.38
N MET A 905 5.92 41.70 4.31
CA MET A 905 6.49 42.91 3.71
C MET A 905 6.44 44.09 4.68
N VAL A 906 5.31 44.29 5.37
CA VAL A 906 5.17 45.32 6.40
C VAL A 906 6.18 45.08 7.53
N ASP A 907 6.28 43.86 8.08
CA ASP A 907 7.23 43.53 9.15
C ASP A 907 8.69 43.82 8.72
N MET A 908 9.06 43.41 7.51
CA MET A 908 10.40 43.63 6.95
C MET A 908 10.73 45.11 6.80
N TYR A 909 9.84 45.89 6.17
CA TYR A 909 10.07 47.33 5.99
C TYR A 909 10.07 48.08 7.32
N SER A 910 9.18 47.72 8.24
CA SER A 910 9.12 48.30 9.58
C SER A 910 10.39 48.04 10.39
N LYS A 911 10.89 46.79 10.45
CA LYS A 911 12.12 46.46 11.19
C LYS A 911 13.40 46.97 10.53
N SER A 912 13.38 47.16 9.21
CA SER A 912 14.51 47.75 8.46
C SER A 912 14.51 49.30 8.47
N GLY A 913 13.68 49.93 9.31
CA GLY A 913 13.67 51.39 9.48
C GLY A 913 12.92 52.18 8.40
N SER A 914 12.15 51.53 7.53
CA SER A 914 11.44 52.16 6.42
C SER A 914 9.92 52.16 6.63
N THR A 915 9.46 52.84 7.69
CA THR A 915 8.05 52.95 8.08
C THR A 915 7.15 53.47 6.95
N ALA A 916 7.62 54.44 6.16
CA ALA A 916 6.86 54.99 5.04
C ALA A 916 6.54 53.96 3.94
N TYR A 917 7.43 52.99 3.68
CA TYR A 917 7.16 51.90 2.74
C TYR A 917 6.23 50.85 3.34
N ALA A 918 6.42 50.52 4.62
CA ALA A 918 5.52 49.63 5.36
C ALA A 918 4.07 50.16 5.34
N GLU A 919 3.89 51.46 5.57
CA GLU A 919 2.58 52.12 5.54
C GLU A 919 1.92 52.06 4.15
N LYS A 920 2.68 52.30 3.08
CA LYS A 920 2.17 52.17 1.70
C LYS A 920 1.67 50.75 1.41
N VAL A 921 2.42 49.73 1.82
CA VAL A 921 2.00 48.34 1.66
C VAL A 921 0.74 48.05 2.49
N PHE A 922 0.70 48.52 3.73
CA PHE A 922 -0.47 48.38 4.61
C PHE A 922 -1.74 49.03 4.03
N GLN A 923 -1.61 50.23 3.45
CA GLN A 923 -2.73 50.96 2.86
C GLN A 923 -3.32 50.25 1.63
N ASN A 924 -2.48 49.58 0.83
CA ASN A 924 -2.89 48.83 -0.36
C ASN A 924 -3.67 47.54 -0.06
N VAL A 925 -3.76 47.12 1.20
CA VAL A 925 -4.57 45.95 1.60
C VAL A 925 -5.99 46.41 1.93
N ASN A 926 -6.97 45.96 1.13
CA ASN A 926 -8.40 46.30 1.29
C ASN A 926 -9.02 45.73 2.57
N GLU A 927 -8.77 44.45 2.86
CA GLU A 927 -9.27 43.76 4.06
C GLU A 927 -8.12 43.43 5.01
N ARG A 928 -8.05 44.16 6.12
CA ARG A 928 -6.98 44.05 7.10
C ARG A 928 -7.44 43.21 8.28
N ASP A 929 -6.68 42.19 8.63
CA ASP A 929 -6.92 41.38 9.81
C ASP A 929 -6.19 41.94 11.04
N SER A 930 -6.48 41.38 12.22
CA SER A 930 -5.81 41.82 13.46
C SER A 930 -4.30 41.66 13.42
N ILE A 931 -3.76 40.73 12.60
CA ILE A 931 -2.32 40.44 12.55
C ILE A 931 -1.61 41.59 11.82
N LEU A 932 -2.14 42.02 10.68
CA LEU A 932 -1.58 43.12 9.90
C LEU A 932 -1.60 44.45 10.69
N TYR A 933 -2.68 44.75 11.42
CA TYR A 933 -2.74 45.90 12.33
C TYR A 933 -1.65 45.81 13.41
N ASN A 934 -1.50 44.65 14.06
CA ASN A 934 -0.52 44.47 15.12
C ASN A 934 0.93 44.64 14.63
N VAL A 935 1.26 44.13 13.45
CA VAL A 935 2.60 44.27 12.86
C VAL A 935 2.90 45.73 12.53
N MET A 936 1.95 46.47 11.97
CA MET A 936 2.13 47.89 11.66
C MET A 936 2.24 48.73 12.96
N MET A 937 1.41 48.46 13.97
CA MET A 937 1.51 49.11 15.29
C MET A 937 2.86 48.86 15.95
N ALA A 938 3.35 47.62 15.93
CA ALA A 938 4.68 47.28 16.45
C ALA A 938 5.79 47.98 15.65
N GLY A 939 5.63 48.07 14.32
CA GLY A 939 6.52 48.80 13.44
C GLY A 939 6.60 50.29 13.79
N TYR A 940 5.48 50.96 14.01
CA TYR A 940 5.46 52.34 14.47
C TYR A 940 6.09 52.51 15.86
N ALA A 941 5.77 51.62 16.80
CA ALA A 941 6.32 51.63 18.15
C ALA A 941 7.85 51.52 18.16
N HIS A 942 8.43 50.66 17.32
CA HIS A 942 9.89 50.44 17.26
C HIS A 942 10.65 51.57 16.56
N ASN A 943 9.97 52.37 15.73
CA ASN A 943 10.58 53.47 14.99
C ASN A 943 10.28 54.85 15.60
N GLY A 944 9.67 54.92 16.79
CA GLY A 944 9.39 56.19 17.49
C GLY A 944 8.22 56.99 16.88
N HIS A 945 7.25 56.29 16.30
CA HIS A 945 6.01 56.86 15.75
C HIS A 945 4.80 56.47 16.63
N GLU A 946 4.91 56.75 17.93
CA GLU A 946 3.92 56.32 18.93
C GLU A 946 2.49 56.83 18.70
N ILE A 947 2.33 58.05 18.20
CA ILE A 947 1.02 58.69 18.01
C ILE A 947 0.29 57.94 16.89
N GLU A 948 1.00 57.64 15.82
CA GLU A 948 0.53 56.86 14.68
C GLU A 948 0.13 55.43 15.10
N ALA A 949 0.87 54.80 16.03
CA ALA A 949 0.50 53.50 16.58
C ALA A 949 -0.82 53.53 17.38
N ILE A 950 -1.07 54.58 18.16
CA ILE A 950 -2.31 54.77 18.92
C ILE A 950 -3.49 55.08 17.98
N GLN A 951 -3.27 55.91 16.96
CA GLN A 951 -4.26 56.20 15.92
C GLN A 951 -4.67 54.94 15.16
N LEU A 952 -3.70 54.08 14.82
CA LEU A 952 -3.98 52.81 14.14
C LEU A 952 -4.83 51.86 14.99
N PHE A 953 -4.65 51.88 16.32
CA PHE A 953 -5.48 51.12 17.25
C PHE A 953 -6.92 51.64 17.29
N GLN A 954 -7.12 52.96 17.25
CA GLN A 954 -8.45 53.55 17.17
C GLN A 954 -9.14 53.17 15.85
N GLU A 955 -8.43 53.25 14.72
CA GLU A 955 -8.95 52.81 13.41
C GLU A 955 -9.37 51.33 13.43
N MET A 956 -8.58 50.46 14.08
CA MET A 956 -8.88 49.04 14.25
C MET A 956 -10.23 48.83 14.96
N LEU A 957 -10.49 49.60 16.03
CA LEU A 957 -11.75 49.55 16.78
C LEU A 957 -12.94 50.07 15.96
N GLU A 958 -12.76 51.20 15.27
CA GLU A 958 -13.79 51.81 14.41
C GLU A 958 -14.23 50.89 13.28
N LYS A 959 -13.27 50.15 12.69
CA LYS A 959 -13.54 49.16 11.64
C LYS A 959 -14.06 47.81 12.17
N GLY A 960 -14.30 47.70 13.48
CA GLY A 960 -14.82 46.49 14.11
C GLY A 960 -13.85 45.31 14.15
N VAL A 961 -12.55 45.54 13.93
CA VAL A 961 -11.53 44.50 14.02
C VAL A 961 -11.20 44.27 15.49
N ARG A 962 -11.42 43.05 15.99
CA ARG A 962 -11.31 42.76 17.42
C ARG A 962 -9.85 42.74 17.90
N PRO A 963 -9.45 43.59 18.87
CA PRO A 963 -8.11 43.54 19.47
C PRO A 963 -7.84 42.21 20.16
N ASN A 964 -6.59 41.74 20.09
CA ASN A 964 -6.13 40.54 20.77
C ASN A 964 -4.95 40.86 21.71
N VAL A 965 -4.44 39.85 22.42
CA VAL A 965 -3.34 40.03 23.40
C VAL A 965 -2.12 40.68 22.76
N VAL A 966 -1.80 40.33 21.51
CA VAL A 966 -0.65 40.88 20.77
C VAL A 966 -0.85 42.36 20.45
N THR A 967 -2.08 42.80 20.16
CA THR A 967 -2.44 44.21 19.97
C THR A 967 -2.06 45.05 21.19
N PHE A 968 -2.41 44.57 22.38
CA PHE A 968 -2.09 45.27 23.62
C PHE A 968 -0.60 45.26 23.94
N VAL A 969 0.13 44.19 23.59
CA VAL A 969 1.60 44.16 23.73
C VAL A 969 2.26 45.19 22.82
N ALA A 970 1.83 45.30 21.55
CA ALA A 970 2.34 46.30 20.62
C ALA A 970 2.02 47.74 21.11
N LEU A 971 0.81 47.96 21.62
CA LEU A 971 0.40 49.24 22.20
C LEU A 971 1.21 49.60 23.47
N LEU A 972 1.43 48.64 24.37
CA LEU A 972 2.28 48.83 25.55
C LEU A 972 3.73 49.15 25.16
N SER A 973 4.23 48.53 24.09
CA SER A 973 5.55 48.85 23.54
C SER A 973 5.60 50.30 23.05
N ALA A 974 4.57 50.77 22.34
CA ALA A 974 4.45 52.18 21.94
C ALA A 974 4.44 53.11 23.17
N CYS A 975 3.59 52.83 24.17
CA CYS A 975 3.48 53.63 25.39
C CYS A 975 4.76 53.68 26.22
N ARG A 976 5.55 52.59 26.23
CA ARG A 976 6.87 52.53 26.88
C ARG A 976 7.83 53.54 26.25
N HIS A 977 7.85 53.63 24.91
CA HIS A 977 8.69 54.59 24.19
C HIS A 977 8.23 56.05 24.39
N CYS A 978 6.94 56.29 24.68
CA CYS A 978 6.41 57.62 25.04
C CYS A 978 6.71 58.10 26.47
N GLY A 979 7.26 57.25 27.36
CA GLY A 979 7.38 57.59 28.78
C GLY A 979 6.05 57.65 29.56
N LEU A 980 4.94 57.15 29.01
CA LEU A 980 3.59 57.18 29.61
C LEU A 980 3.32 55.94 30.51
N VAL A 981 4.27 55.61 31.39
CA VAL A 981 4.31 54.30 32.08
C VAL A 981 3.44 54.20 33.36
N GLY A 982 2.88 55.30 33.87
CA GLY A 982 2.43 55.31 35.28
C GLY A 982 1.00 54.88 35.59
N LEU A 983 -0.02 55.57 35.06
CA LEU A 983 -1.29 55.67 35.78
C LEU A 983 -2.56 55.47 34.95
N GLN A 984 -2.52 55.65 33.62
CA GLN A 984 -3.73 55.60 32.79
C GLN A 984 -4.23 54.16 32.55
N LEU A 985 -3.31 53.19 32.43
CA LEU A 985 -3.62 51.79 32.12
C LEU A 985 -4.11 50.97 33.33
N LEU A 986 -3.76 51.38 34.55
CA LEU A 986 -4.24 50.76 35.80
C LEU A 986 -5.73 51.05 36.07
N LEU A 987 -6.32 52.04 35.38
CA LEU A 987 -7.69 52.51 35.61
C LEU A 987 -8.65 52.23 34.44
N SER A 988 -8.22 51.57 33.35
CA SER A 988 -9.14 51.29 32.24
C SER A 988 -10.06 50.09 32.58
N PRO A 989 -11.41 50.26 32.64
CA PRO A 989 -12.30 49.27 33.26
C PRO A 989 -12.59 48.01 32.44
N LEU A 990 -11.94 47.80 31.28
CA LEU A 990 -12.32 46.77 30.32
C LEU A 990 -11.05 46.01 29.85
N ASN A 991 -10.79 44.85 30.47
CA ASN A 991 -9.81 43.80 30.13
C ASN A 991 -8.48 43.66 30.90
N THR A 992 -8.36 44.16 32.13
CA THR A 992 -7.20 43.98 33.03
C THR A 992 -7.07 42.60 33.72
N ASN A 993 -7.86 41.59 33.32
CA ASN A 993 -7.98 40.34 34.09
C ASN A 993 -6.67 39.52 34.21
N ILE A 994 -5.82 39.50 33.19
CA ILE A 994 -4.59 38.69 33.22
C ILE A 994 -3.52 39.34 34.10
N VAL A 995 -3.29 40.65 33.97
CA VAL A 995 -2.28 41.38 34.75
C VAL A 995 -2.63 41.37 36.23
N VAL A 996 -3.89 41.64 36.58
CA VAL A 996 -4.36 41.66 37.96
C VAL A 996 -4.39 40.25 38.56
N ARG A 997 -4.68 39.21 37.75
CA ARG A 997 -4.59 37.81 38.19
C ARG A 997 -3.15 37.39 38.49
N THR A 998 -2.18 37.78 37.65
CA THR A 998 -0.75 37.54 37.92
C THR A 998 -0.30 38.30 39.16
N ALA A 999 -0.74 39.56 39.34
CA ALA A 999 -0.46 40.34 40.54
C ALA A 999 -1.07 39.70 41.81
N CYS A 1000 -2.27 39.10 41.73
CA CYS A 1000 -2.86 38.33 42.83
C CYS A 1000 -2.01 37.12 43.22
N CYS A 1001 -1.40 36.41 42.27
CA CYS A 1001 -0.52 35.29 42.59
C CYS A 1001 0.77 35.76 43.28
N THR A 1002 1.37 36.83 42.78
CA THR A 1002 2.59 37.42 43.38
C THR A 1002 2.32 37.94 44.78
N ALA A 1003 1.23 38.67 44.98
CA ALA A 1003 0.82 39.18 46.29
C ALA A 1003 0.34 38.06 47.22
N GLY A 1004 -0.44 37.10 46.74
CA GLY A 1004 -1.03 36.05 47.59
C GLY A 1004 -0.05 34.96 48.04
N VAL A 1005 0.98 34.68 47.24
CA VAL A 1005 1.88 33.53 47.47
C VAL A 1005 3.35 33.94 47.49
N VAL A 1006 3.86 34.57 46.43
CA VAL A 1006 5.31 34.80 46.27
C VAL A 1006 5.89 35.72 47.36
N LEU A 1007 5.26 36.88 47.56
CA LEU A 1007 5.70 37.85 48.58
C LEU A 1007 5.57 37.30 50.01
N PRO A 1008 4.45 36.66 50.42
CA PRO A 1008 4.35 36.00 51.72
C PRO A 1008 5.33 34.85 51.91
N VAL A 1009 5.63 34.04 50.89
CA VAL A 1009 6.63 32.96 51.00
C VAL A 1009 8.01 33.54 51.29
N TYR A 1010 8.43 34.57 50.53
CA TYR A 1010 9.70 35.24 50.79
C TYR A 1010 9.74 35.92 52.17
N SER A 1011 8.64 36.53 52.59
CA SER A 1011 8.55 37.19 53.90
C SER A 1011 8.54 36.18 55.06
N THR A 1012 7.91 35.01 54.86
CA THR A 1012 7.96 33.88 55.80
C THR A 1012 9.37 33.33 55.89
N PHE A 1013 10.07 33.15 54.76
CA PHE A 1013 11.48 32.77 54.72
C PHE A 1013 12.34 33.75 55.53
N LYS A 1014 12.20 35.06 55.29
CA LYS A 1014 12.92 36.09 56.04
C LYS A 1014 12.63 36.03 57.54
N ALA A 1015 11.38 35.77 57.94
CA ALA A 1015 11.00 35.62 59.35
C ALA A 1015 11.59 34.35 60.00
N ILE A 1016 11.69 33.25 59.24
CA ILE A 1016 12.31 32.01 59.70
C ILE A 1016 13.81 32.19 59.87
N GLU A 1017 14.50 32.73 58.87
CA GLU A 1017 15.96 32.97 58.91
C GLU A 1017 16.35 33.95 60.03
N ASN A 1018 15.57 35.00 60.22
CA ASN A 1018 15.82 35.99 61.27
C ASN A 1018 15.41 35.50 62.68
N ARG A 1019 14.81 34.30 62.80
CA ARG A 1019 14.28 33.72 64.05
C ARG A 1019 13.32 34.65 64.81
N ASP A 1020 12.62 35.53 64.11
CA ASP A 1020 11.67 36.46 64.72
C ASP A 1020 10.33 35.76 64.97
N LEU A 1021 10.08 35.41 66.23
CA LEU A 1021 8.86 34.71 66.65
C LEU A 1021 7.59 35.51 66.38
N ILE A 1022 7.65 36.86 66.39
CA ILE A 1022 6.49 37.72 66.17
C ILE A 1022 6.12 37.72 64.70
N ASP A 1023 7.11 37.89 63.82
CA ASP A 1023 6.91 37.84 62.37
C ASP A 1023 6.55 36.42 61.89
N GLN A 1024 7.13 35.38 62.48
CA GLN A 1024 6.73 33.99 62.22
C GLN A 1024 5.26 33.76 62.59
N GLN A 1025 4.82 34.22 63.76
CA GLN A 1025 3.43 34.11 64.19
C GLN A 1025 2.49 34.89 63.24
N LYS A 1026 2.90 36.09 62.80
CA LYS A 1026 2.15 36.89 61.84
C LYS A 1026 1.93 36.16 60.51
N TRP A 1027 2.98 35.59 59.93
CA TRP A 1027 2.88 34.86 58.67
C TRP A 1027 2.14 33.53 58.84
N LEU A 1028 2.22 32.86 59.99
CA LEU A 1028 1.42 31.67 60.29
C LEU A 1028 -0.08 32.01 60.31
N LEU A 1029 -0.46 33.14 60.92
CA LEU A 1029 -1.83 33.64 60.90
C LEU A 1029 -2.29 34.02 59.48
N TYR A 1030 -1.39 34.61 58.68
CA TYR A 1030 -1.64 34.86 57.25
C TYR A 1030 -1.94 33.57 56.50
N TRP A 1031 -1.12 32.52 56.63
CA TRP A 1031 -1.33 31.25 55.94
C TRP A 1031 -2.59 30.52 56.40
N ALA A 1032 -2.97 30.61 57.68
CA ALA A 1032 -4.23 30.05 58.17
C ALA A 1032 -5.46 30.78 57.57
N ALA A 1033 -5.41 32.10 57.49
CA ALA A 1033 -6.45 32.93 56.86
C ALA A 1033 -6.52 32.69 55.35
N TYR A 1034 -5.38 32.71 54.67
CA TYR A 1034 -5.24 32.49 53.24
C TYR A 1034 -5.69 31.07 52.85
N GLY A 1035 -5.28 30.03 53.57
CA GLY A 1035 -5.68 28.65 53.30
C GLY A 1035 -7.19 28.42 53.40
N THR A 1036 -7.85 29.05 54.38
CA THR A 1036 -9.32 29.00 54.50
C THR A 1036 -9.99 29.73 53.33
N PHE A 1037 -9.47 30.91 52.98
CA PHE A 1037 -9.96 31.68 51.84
C PHE A 1037 -9.78 30.91 50.53
N SER A 1038 -8.63 30.26 50.29
CA SER A 1038 -8.35 29.52 49.06
C SER A 1038 -9.28 28.33 48.85
N VAL A 1039 -9.77 27.68 49.91
CA VAL A 1039 -10.80 26.63 49.78
C VAL A 1039 -12.13 27.21 49.32
N ALA A 1040 -12.56 28.35 49.89
CA ALA A 1040 -13.75 29.07 49.44
C ALA A 1040 -13.56 29.67 48.02
N GLU A 1041 -12.33 30.05 47.68
CA GLU A 1041 -11.93 30.65 46.41
C GLU A 1041 -12.13 29.69 45.24
N VAL A 1042 -11.87 28.38 45.40
CA VAL A 1042 -12.12 27.39 44.33
C VAL A 1042 -13.59 27.42 43.87
N PHE A 1043 -14.51 27.72 44.78
CA PHE A 1043 -15.93 27.90 44.47
C PHE A 1043 -16.23 29.32 43.96
N ALA A 1044 -15.69 30.35 44.63
CA ALA A 1044 -15.89 31.75 44.26
C ALA A 1044 -15.35 32.08 42.85
N ASP A 1045 -14.21 31.53 42.45
CA ASP A 1045 -13.59 31.77 41.13
C ASP A 1045 -14.44 31.15 40.01
N LYS A 1046 -15.19 30.06 40.26
CA LYS A 1046 -16.15 29.51 39.29
C LYS A 1046 -17.41 30.35 39.15
N VAL A 1047 -17.87 30.95 40.23
CA VAL A 1047 -19.18 31.65 40.29
C VAL A 1047 -19.04 33.15 40.05
N LEU A 1048 -17.90 33.77 40.37
CA LEU A 1048 -17.72 35.22 40.42
C LEU A 1048 -16.66 35.75 39.45
N SER A 1049 -15.92 34.90 38.72
CA SER A 1049 -14.90 35.34 37.75
C SER A 1049 -15.48 36.11 36.55
N TRP A 1050 -16.78 36.00 36.29
CA TRP A 1050 -17.48 36.82 35.29
C TRP A 1050 -17.68 38.27 35.74
N PHE A 1051 -17.53 38.58 37.03
CA PHE A 1051 -17.70 39.93 37.57
C PHE A 1051 -16.45 40.80 37.27
N PRO A 1052 -16.57 41.93 36.55
CA PRO A 1052 -15.44 42.69 36.01
C PRO A 1052 -14.38 43.18 37.02
N LEU A 1053 -14.74 43.37 38.29
CA LEU A 1053 -13.85 43.86 39.34
C LEU A 1053 -13.40 42.79 40.33
N TYR A 1054 -13.78 41.52 40.14
CA TYR A 1054 -13.52 40.44 41.09
C TYR A 1054 -12.03 40.32 41.46
N TYR A 1055 -11.14 40.26 40.46
CA TYR A 1055 -9.70 40.14 40.72
C TYR A 1055 -9.09 41.41 41.33
N HIS A 1056 -9.69 42.58 41.15
CA HIS A 1056 -9.23 43.82 41.78
C HIS A 1056 -9.59 43.85 43.27
N VAL A 1057 -10.83 43.45 43.59
CA VAL A 1057 -11.29 43.28 44.98
C VAL A 1057 -10.46 42.20 45.67
N LYS A 1058 -10.19 41.10 44.98
CA LYS A 1058 -9.32 40.02 45.47
C LYS A 1058 -7.90 40.51 45.74
N PHE A 1059 -7.30 41.26 44.82
CA PHE A 1059 -5.96 41.84 45.00
C PHE A 1059 -5.93 42.75 46.23
N ALA A 1060 -6.91 43.64 46.37
CA ALA A 1060 -7.03 44.53 47.53
C ALA A 1060 -7.19 43.74 48.85
N PHE A 1061 -7.99 42.68 48.85
CA PHE A 1061 -8.14 41.78 49.99
C PHE A 1061 -6.84 41.07 50.36
N LEU A 1062 -6.09 40.56 49.39
CA LEU A 1062 -4.79 39.91 49.62
C LEU A 1062 -3.77 40.89 50.19
N VAL A 1063 -3.74 42.14 49.70
CA VAL A 1063 -2.88 43.20 50.24
C VAL A 1063 -3.31 43.56 51.67
N TRP A 1064 -4.62 43.65 51.95
CA TRP A 1064 -5.15 43.90 53.29
C TRP A 1064 -4.75 42.82 54.31
N LEU A 1065 -4.70 41.55 53.91
CA LEU A 1065 -4.22 40.47 54.77
C LEU A 1065 -2.74 40.61 55.17
N GLN A 1066 -1.92 41.25 54.33
CA GLN A 1066 -0.46 41.35 54.49
C GLN A 1066 0.01 42.60 55.22
N LEU A 1067 -0.71 43.71 55.05
CA LEU A 1067 -0.28 45.02 55.52
C LEU A 1067 -0.14 45.05 57.07
N PRO A 1068 1.05 45.38 57.61
CA PRO A 1068 1.29 45.42 59.05
C PRO A 1068 0.42 46.43 59.79
N SER A 1069 0.04 47.53 59.12
CA SER A 1069 -0.74 48.62 59.68
C SER A 1069 -2.20 48.24 60.00
N VAL A 1070 -2.76 47.26 59.29
CA VAL A 1070 -4.17 46.85 59.43
C VAL A 1070 -4.35 45.48 60.07
N ASN A 1071 -3.30 44.66 60.14
CA ASN A 1071 -3.32 43.32 60.78
C ASN A 1071 -4.49 42.42 60.30
N GLY A 1072 -4.88 42.53 59.03
CA GLY A 1072 -6.10 41.90 58.50
C GLY A 1072 -6.17 40.39 58.71
N ALA A 1073 -5.06 39.67 58.51
CA ALA A 1073 -4.99 38.23 58.76
C ALA A 1073 -5.26 37.85 60.23
N ARG A 1074 -4.70 38.61 61.18
CA ARG A 1074 -4.90 38.37 62.62
C ARG A 1074 -6.35 38.65 63.03
N GLN A 1075 -6.94 39.71 62.49
CA GLN A 1075 -8.34 40.05 62.75
C GLN A 1075 -9.28 38.96 62.24
N LEU A 1076 -9.10 38.50 60.99
CA LEU A 1076 -9.91 37.45 60.38
C LEU A 1076 -9.77 36.11 61.15
N TYR A 1077 -8.54 35.76 61.53
CA TYR A 1077 -8.27 34.55 62.30
C TYR A 1077 -8.97 34.58 63.67
N MET A 1078 -8.83 35.65 64.43
CA MET A 1078 -9.36 35.72 65.80
C MET A 1078 -10.88 35.84 65.85
N SER A 1079 -11.49 36.55 64.91
CA SER A 1079 -12.93 36.82 64.91
C SER A 1079 -13.77 35.68 64.33
N HIS A 1080 -13.30 35.02 63.26
CA HIS A 1080 -14.10 34.04 62.53
C HIS A 1080 -13.49 32.64 62.55
N LEU A 1081 -12.19 32.52 62.24
CA LEU A 1081 -11.59 31.20 62.05
C LEU A 1081 -11.39 30.45 63.38
N ARG A 1082 -10.86 31.12 64.41
CA ARG A 1082 -10.57 30.50 65.71
C ARG A 1082 -11.83 29.99 66.43
N PRO A 1083 -12.93 30.75 66.55
CA PRO A 1083 -14.17 30.23 67.15
C PRO A 1083 -14.75 29.03 66.37
N PHE A 1084 -14.66 29.06 65.04
CA PHE A 1084 -15.12 27.98 64.18
C PHE A 1084 -14.31 26.69 64.39
N LEU A 1085 -12.98 26.79 64.41
CA LEU A 1085 -12.07 25.65 64.61
C LEU A 1085 -12.27 25.03 66.00
N LEU A 1086 -12.38 25.84 67.05
CA LEU A 1086 -12.61 25.36 68.42
C LEU A 1086 -13.95 24.62 68.55
N ARG A 1087 -15.01 25.11 67.90
CA ARG A 1087 -16.34 24.48 67.94
C ARG A 1087 -16.38 23.10 67.28
N HIS A 1088 -15.51 22.85 66.31
CA HIS A 1088 -15.49 21.62 65.52
C HIS A 1088 -14.23 20.77 65.72
N GLN A 1089 -13.40 21.10 66.73
CA GLN A 1089 -12.08 20.53 66.93
C GLN A 1089 -12.11 18.99 66.94
N ALA A 1090 -12.99 18.37 67.74
CA ALA A 1090 -13.07 16.91 67.82
C ALA A 1090 -13.39 16.22 66.48
N ARG A 1091 -14.23 16.86 65.65
CA ARG A 1091 -14.57 16.32 64.32
C ARG A 1091 -13.46 16.57 63.31
N LEU A 1092 -12.80 17.72 63.39
CA LEU A 1092 -11.66 18.07 62.55
C LEU A 1092 -10.46 17.16 62.85
N ASP A 1093 -10.19 16.85 64.12
CA ASP A 1093 -9.11 15.95 64.51
C ASP A 1093 -9.34 14.53 63.95
N GLN A 1094 -10.58 14.04 63.98
CA GLN A 1094 -10.94 12.74 63.40
C GLN A 1094 -10.76 12.72 61.86
N VAL A 1095 -11.23 13.76 61.17
CA VAL A 1095 -11.09 13.87 59.70
C VAL A 1095 -9.63 14.01 59.30
N THR A 1096 -8.87 14.83 60.02
CA THR A 1096 -7.45 15.08 59.78
C THR A 1096 -6.65 13.79 59.94
N GLY A 1097 -6.94 13.01 61.00
CA GLY A 1097 -6.34 11.69 61.20
C GLY A 1097 -6.68 10.69 60.09
N LEU A 1098 -7.89 10.72 59.54
CA LEU A 1098 -8.29 9.87 58.40
C LEU A 1098 -7.55 10.28 57.12
N VAL A 1099 -7.49 11.58 56.83
CA VAL A 1099 -6.81 12.12 55.65
C VAL A 1099 -5.33 11.79 55.66
N TYR A 1100 -4.64 11.98 56.79
CA TYR A 1100 -3.23 11.59 56.90
C TYR A 1100 -3.01 10.09 56.65
N ARG A 1101 -3.89 9.24 57.17
CA ARG A 1101 -3.80 7.78 56.98
C ARG A 1101 -4.01 7.37 55.51
N GLU A 1102 -4.91 8.03 54.79
CA GLU A 1102 -5.14 7.80 53.36
C GLU A 1102 -4.05 8.41 52.48
N MET A 1103 -3.50 9.58 52.85
CA MET A 1103 -2.34 10.17 52.17
C MET A 1103 -1.11 9.26 52.30
N ASP A 1104 -0.85 8.70 53.48
CA ASP A 1104 0.24 7.75 53.69
C ASP A 1104 0.06 6.49 52.82
N LYS A 1105 -1.15 5.92 52.77
CA LYS A 1105 -1.46 4.82 51.84
C LYS A 1105 -1.24 5.22 50.38
N PHE A 1106 -1.68 6.39 49.96
CA PHE A 1106 -1.53 6.88 48.59
C PHE A 1106 -0.06 7.03 48.19
N VAL A 1107 0.75 7.62 49.08
CA VAL A 1107 2.21 7.80 48.89
C VAL A 1107 2.93 6.45 48.86
N ILE A 1108 2.54 5.49 49.71
CA ILE A 1108 3.10 4.13 49.68
C ILE A 1108 2.73 3.41 48.37
N THR A 1109 1.50 3.57 47.89
CA THR A 1109 1.02 2.92 46.65
C THR A 1109 1.71 3.48 45.40
N HIS A 1110 2.01 4.79 45.37
CA HIS A 1110 2.63 5.48 44.23
C HIS A 1110 4.09 5.86 44.47
N GLN A 1111 4.81 5.09 45.30
CA GLN A 1111 6.15 5.44 45.76
C GLN A 1111 7.17 5.64 44.61
N ALA A 1112 7.02 4.90 43.50
CA ALA A 1112 7.86 5.04 42.32
C ALA A 1112 7.65 6.38 41.59
N GLU A 1113 6.39 6.81 41.46
CA GLU A 1113 6.04 8.09 40.83
C GLU A 1113 6.50 9.27 41.66
N PHE A 1114 6.32 9.20 43.00
CA PHE A 1114 6.84 10.24 43.91
C PHE A 1114 8.37 10.31 43.90
N LYS A 1115 9.09 9.17 43.78
CA LYS A 1115 10.55 9.18 43.58
C LYS A 1115 10.94 9.87 42.27
N PHE A 1116 10.20 9.62 41.19
CA PHE A 1116 10.43 10.27 39.90
C PHE A 1116 10.17 11.78 39.97
N VAL A 1117 9.03 12.20 40.52
CA VAL A 1117 8.68 13.62 40.70
C VAL A 1117 9.69 14.32 41.59
N LYS A 1118 10.13 13.69 42.69
CA LYS A 1118 11.20 14.21 43.55
C LYS A 1118 12.52 14.37 42.79
N ALA A 1119 12.92 13.37 42.00
CA ALA A 1119 14.14 13.45 41.19
C ALA A 1119 14.05 14.54 40.11
N LEU A 1120 12.89 14.69 39.46
CA LEU A 1120 12.62 15.76 38.49
C LEU A 1120 12.68 17.13 39.15
N PHE A 1121 12.05 17.29 40.32
CA PHE A 1121 12.03 18.55 41.07
C PHE A 1121 13.43 18.94 41.54
N LEU A 1122 14.23 17.97 42.04
CA LEU A 1122 15.63 18.20 42.40
C LEU A 1122 16.49 18.55 41.18
N LYS A 1123 16.25 17.95 40.01
CA LYS A 1123 16.93 18.33 38.75
C LYS A 1123 16.57 19.75 38.31
N VAL A 1124 15.30 20.14 38.36
CA VAL A 1124 14.85 21.50 38.03
C VAL A 1124 15.46 22.50 39.00
N LEU A 1125 15.49 22.20 40.31
CA LEU A 1125 16.16 23.02 41.31
C LEU A 1125 17.67 23.16 41.04
N ALA A 1126 18.34 22.07 40.67
CA ALA A 1126 19.76 22.10 40.29
C ALA A 1126 19.99 22.98 39.05
N SER A 1127 19.12 22.90 38.03
CA SER A 1127 19.20 23.76 36.84
C SER A 1127 18.95 25.24 37.15
N VAL A 1128 18.01 25.55 38.03
CA VAL A 1128 17.75 26.94 38.47
C VAL A 1128 18.92 27.45 39.32
N HIS A 1129 19.49 26.63 40.20
CA HIS A 1129 20.67 26.97 40.97
C HIS A 1129 21.90 27.24 40.07
N HIS A 1130 22.06 26.47 38.98
CA HIS A 1130 23.11 26.68 38.00
C HIS A 1130 22.93 27.98 37.19
N MET A 1131 21.68 28.39 36.93
CA MET A 1131 21.36 29.67 36.27
C MET A 1131 21.57 30.89 37.16
N VAL A 1132 21.37 30.75 38.48
CA VAL A 1132 21.49 31.87 39.42
C VAL A 1132 22.95 32.15 39.83
N GLN A 1133 23.85 31.16 39.80
CA GLN A 1133 25.26 31.33 40.19
C GLN A 1133 26.21 31.83 39.09
N HIS A 1134 25.75 31.96 37.84
CA HIS A 1134 26.53 32.61 36.77
C HIS A 1134 25.89 33.91 36.27
N PRO A 1135 25.92 35.01 37.04
CA PRO A 1135 25.72 36.32 36.48
C PRO A 1135 27.07 36.87 35.97
N ALA A 1136 27.18 36.99 34.65
CA ALA A 1136 28.06 37.92 33.93
C ALA A 1136 29.57 37.87 34.25
N ASP A 1137 30.32 37.05 33.51
CA ASP A 1137 31.75 37.30 33.26
C ASP A 1137 32.03 37.18 31.75
N GLN A 1138 31.48 38.12 30.98
CA GLN A 1138 31.87 38.38 29.59
C GLN A 1138 32.26 39.84 29.48
N GLY A 1139 33.46 40.15 29.98
CA GLY A 1139 33.95 41.51 30.02
C GLY A 1139 35.44 41.63 30.25
N ARG A 1140 36.27 40.77 29.65
CA ARG A 1140 37.72 41.01 29.50
C ARG A 1140 38.31 40.12 28.41
N ARG A 1141 38.63 40.73 27.27
CA ARG A 1141 39.62 40.19 26.32
C ARG A 1141 40.98 40.06 27.02
N PRO A 1142 41.78 39.04 26.69
CA PRO A 1142 43.21 39.24 26.62
C PRO A 1142 43.74 38.98 25.21
N ALA A 1143 44.73 39.80 24.89
CA ALA A 1143 45.45 39.85 23.63
C ALA A 1143 46.36 38.63 23.43
N ASN A 1144 46.73 38.44 22.15
CA ASN A 1144 47.83 37.61 21.66
C ASN A 1144 49.07 37.62 22.56
N ASN A 1145 49.68 36.44 22.76
CA ASN A 1145 51.05 36.17 22.29
C ASN A 1145 51.49 34.71 22.59
N SER A 1146 51.81 34.00 21.50
CA SER A 1146 53.02 33.19 21.25
C SER A 1146 53.67 32.31 22.35
N VAL A 1147 53.77 31.02 22.00
CA VAL A 1147 55.00 30.17 21.98
C VAL A 1147 55.33 29.27 23.19
N GLU A 1148 55.60 28.00 22.82
CA GLU A 1148 56.39 26.92 23.46
C GLU A 1148 55.83 26.06 24.60
N GLY A 1149 56.06 24.75 24.45
CA GLY A 1149 56.19 23.80 25.57
C GLY A 1149 55.30 22.56 25.49
N SER A 1150 55.88 21.46 25.01
CA SER A 1150 55.30 20.12 24.93
C SER A 1150 55.50 19.31 26.26
N PRO A 1151 55.24 18.00 26.38
CA PRO A 1151 54.20 17.43 27.27
C PRO A 1151 54.72 16.42 28.34
N VAL A 1152 54.11 16.32 29.53
CA VAL A 1152 54.30 15.22 30.51
C VAL A 1152 53.05 15.11 31.41
N ILE A 1153 52.17 14.10 31.28
CA ILE A 1153 52.07 12.81 32.04
C ILE A 1153 51.75 12.96 33.56
N ARG A 1154 50.64 12.30 33.96
CA ARG A 1154 50.24 11.80 35.32
C ARG A 1154 49.90 12.86 36.38
N ASP A 1155 48.95 12.69 37.30
CA ASP A 1155 48.26 11.53 37.89
C ASP A 1155 46.86 11.95 38.43
N SER A 1156 46.04 10.93 38.68
CA SER A 1156 44.89 10.80 39.60
C SER A 1156 44.41 12.00 40.45
N GLU A 1157 43.10 12.27 40.40
CA GLU A 1157 42.13 12.06 41.49
C GLU A 1157 40.68 12.03 40.95
#